data_AF-A0A8B9HJ35-F1
#
_entry.id   AF-A0A8B9HJ35-F1
#
_cell.length_a   1.000
_cell.length_b   1.000
_cell.length_c   1.000
_cell.angle_alpha   90.00
_cell.angle_beta   90.00
_cell.angle_gamma   90.00
#
_symmetry.space_group_name_H-M   'P 1'
#
loop_
_entity.id
_entity.type
_entity.pdbx_description
1 polymer ?
#
loop_
_entity_poly.entity_id
_entity_poly.type
_entity_poly.pdbx_seq_one_letter_code
_entity_poly.pdbx_strand_id
1 'polypeptide(L)'
;MKTGPTDPNTTQGLRIMSLSLSLVLSLSFFIAPTILNELNWTQALERVFIDNSREDPSLRWQVFGSATGVTRYYPATPWRAPNKIDLYDSDFDLIVSAGGLTLKLMKTSVIEMLDTLSDDDYVNVAQFNEKADAVVSCFKTLVQANVKNKKIFKEKVMHMQAKGTTDYKSGFKFAFEQLLNSTAPRANCNKMIMMFTDGGEDRAQDIFEMYNWPNKTVRVFTFSVGQHNYDVTPLQWIACANKGYYFEIPSIGAIRINTQEYLDVLGRPMVLAGNRAKQVQWTNVYQDALSYFKVVPSILIYIYIYNCLSLFDHVLQNQLILGVMGVDIALSEIKQLTPRYKLGANGYTFAIDPNGYVLLHPNLQPKIPNFREPVTLDFLDAELVDSSKEEIRRQMIDGRPGQKKIKTLVNLYKITCVLLREYCKELELTSNNTEFLLNFIALMEKVTPDSKQCDNFLLHNLILDTGIIRQLVEKVWKNRDLNTYGFLAVFAATDGGITRIFPNKAAETWEEDPEPFNASYYRRSLDNKGYIFRAPYRNLNSLLQDQENDTIGILVSTAVEITVGSRTIKPAVVGVKMDLEAWTAKFKILASNHTDNTRQGSQMCGPTTGCEMDCEAHEDLLCYLIDDGGFLIMSNQINDINKIGMFFSDVDPALMYALYNNSFYLRKQSFDFQSVCEPVPSSNTGAAPRGVFVPTIADLLNVAWWTSAAFYILCVYLCVDEVEADSMDSRETSCVTVQTQFYFGNISSSYSIVQDCDNCSRLIHAKRLNNTNLLFVVAEKLPCNTCDIEKLSQDEQEDPCMDLPPPRYRKGPSTCFDYNIAVRVPSYTLKLFFLFYVVFYYTALEKK
;
A
#
# COMPACT_ATOMS: atom_id res chain seq x y z
N MET A 1 1.42 61.80 -1.49
CA MET A 1 1.05 61.33 -0.13
C MET A 1 1.57 59.92 0.06
N LYS A 2 1.50 59.35 1.26
CA LYS A 2 2.16 58.08 1.60
C LYS A 2 1.63 56.89 0.79
N THR A 3 2.52 55.96 0.46
CA THR A 3 2.20 54.58 0.12
C THR A 3 1.69 53.83 1.35
N GLY A 4 0.80 52.86 1.14
CA GLY A 4 0.58 51.73 2.04
C GLY A 4 1.03 50.44 1.33
N PRO A 5 1.53 49.43 2.04
CA PRO A 5 1.88 48.16 1.42
C PRO A 5 0.60 47.41 0.99
N THR A 6 0.66 46.77 -0.17
CA THR A 6 -0.23 45.66 -0.55
C THR A 6 0.57 44.38 -0.48
N ASP A 7 0.02 43.33 0.14
CA ASP A 7 0.73 42.07 0.35
C ASP A 7 1.11 41.40 -0.99
N PRO A 8 2.34 40.85 -1.11
CA PRO A 8 2.81 40.24 -2.36
C PRO A 8 2.23 38.83 -2.62
N ASN A 9 1.45 38.27 -1.70
CA ASN A 9 1.13 36.82 -1.65
C ASN A 9 -0.16 36.39 -2.38
N THR A 10 -0.82 37.25 -3.15
CA THR A 10 -2.05 36.88 -3.92
C THR A 10 -1.96 37.18 -5.41
N THR A 11 -0.93 36.64 -6.09
CA THR A 11 -0.93 36.46 -7.55
C THR A 11 -1.70 35.19 -7.94
N GLN A 12 -3.03 35.27 -7.96
CA GLN A 12 -3.87 34.25 -8.58
C GLN A 12 -3.71 34.29 -10.12
N GLY A 13 -2.94 33.36 -10.68
CA GLY A 13 -2.82 33.13 -12.12
C GLY A 13 -2.19 31.77 -12.40
N LEU A 14 -2.57 31.11 -13.51
CA LEU A 14 -2.10 29.75 -13.80
C LEU A 14 -0.58 29.65 -13.94
N ARG A 15 -0.03 28.54 -13.46
CA ARG A 15 1.30 28.06 -13.88
C ARG A 15 1.16 27.11 -15.07
N ILE A 16 2.20 27.10 -15.89
CA ILE A 16 2.36 26.24 -17.07
C ILE A 16 3.59 25.38 -16.80
N MET A 17 3.47 24.07 -16.98
CA MET A 17 4.58 23.13 -16.83
C MET A 17 4.73 22.29 -18.08
N SER A 18 5.84 22.44 -18.80
CA SER A 18 6.16 21.53 -19.92
C SER A 18 6.85 20.30 -19.37
N LEU A 19 6.20 19.13 -19.45
CA LEU A 19 6.72 17.83 -18.99
C LEU A 19 7.75 17.23 -19.97
N SER A 20 8.47 18.11 -20.66
CA SER A 20 9.43 17.81 -21.72
C SER A 20 10.87 18.26 -21.38
N LEU A 21 11.12 18.75 -20.16
CA LEU A 21 12.35 19.48 -19.84
C LEU A 21 12.94 19.22 -18.44
N SER A 22 13.07 17.94 -18.07
CA SER A 22 13.96 17.49 -16.98
C SER A 22 15.41 17.24 -17.44
N LEU A 23 15.76 17.75 -18.62
CA LEU A 23 17.13 17.84 -19.13
C LEU A 23 17.64 19.27 -18.94
N VAL A 24 18.76 19.42 -18.24
CA VAL A 24 19.42 20.71 -17.99
C VAL A 24 20.06 21.23 -19.27
N LEU A 25 19.25 21.77 -20.19
CA LEU A 25 19.72 22.31 -21.48
C LEU A 25 18.78 23.42 -22.04
N SER A 26 19.07 24.64 -21.58
CA SER A 26 18.73 25.95 -22.14
C SER A 26 17.26 26.42 -22.21
N LEU A 27 17.10 27.76 -22.15
CA LEU A 27 15.84 28.48 -22.37
C LEU A 27 15.26 28.30 -23.80
N SER A 28 16.02 27.67 -24.72
CA SER A 28 15.69 27.58 -26.14
C SER A 28 14.38 26.84 -26.41
N PHE A 29 14.01 25.85 -25.57
CA PHE A 29 12.82 25.02 -25.79
C PHE A 29 11.49 25.76 -25.60
N PHE A 30 11.43 26.81 -24.76
CA PHE A 30 10.23 27.64 -24.59
C PHE A 30 9.86 28.44 -25.86
N ILE A 31 10.76 28.50 -26.85
CA ILE A 31 10.60 29.24 -28.11
C ILE A 31 10.07 28.30 -29.22
N ALA A 32 9.90 27.01 -28.97
CA ALA A 32 9.36 26.07 -29.94
C ALA A 32 7.92 26.46 -30.34
N PRO A 33 7.61 26.67 -31.64
CA PRO A 33 6.31 27.23 -32.06
C PRO A 33 5.13 26.29 -31.79
N THR A 34 5.37 24.97 -31.72
CA THR A 34 4.37 23.98 -31.27
C THR A 34 3.97 24.23 -29.81
N ILE A 35 4.95 24.33 -28.90
CA ILE A 35 4.72 24.62 -27.48
C ILE A 35 4.05 26.00 -27.32
N LEU A 36 4.55 27.04 -28.02
CA LEU A 36 4.01 28.39 -27.92
C LEU A 36 2.54 28.49 -28.38
N ASN A 37 2.17 27.76 -29.45
CA ASN A 37 0.79 27.66 -29.91
C ASN A 37 -0.12 26.96 -28.88
N GLU A 38 0.36 25.88 -28.26
CA GLU A 38 -0.34 25.22 -27.15
C GLU A 38 -0.55 26.17 -25.98
N LEU A 39 0.49 26.92 -25.57
CA LEU A 39 0.37 27.88 -24.45
C LEU A 39 -0.70 28.93 -24.73
N ASN A 40 -0.79 29.41 -25.98
CA ASN A 40 -1.74 30.42 -26.43
C ASN A 40 -3.19 29.91 -26.38
N TRP A 41 -3.53 28.79 -27.05
CA TRP A 41 -4.93 28.33 -27.07
C TRP A 41 -5.39 27.77 -25.71
N THR A 42 -4.51 27.08 -24.98
CA THR A 42 -4.85 26.54 -23.65
C THR A 42 -5.05 27.63 -22.59
N GLN A 43 -4.69 28.90 -22.85
CA GLN A 43 -4.98 30.02 -21.95
C GLN A 43 -6.49 30.22 -21.74
N ALA A 44 -7.33 29.84 -22.71
CA ALA A 44 -8.79 29.94 -22.57
C ALA A 44 -9.36 29.11 -21.39
N LEU A 45 -8.67 28.04 -20.99
CA LEU A 45 -9.07 27.16 -19.89
C LEU A 45 -8.99 27.84 -18.51
N GLU A 46 -8.17 28.89 -18.37
CA GLU A 46 -7.97 29.61 -17.10
C GLU A 46 -9.27 30.15 -16.50
N ARG A 47 -10.15 30.70 -17.34
CA ARG A 47 -11.46 31.20 -16.90
C ARG A 47 -12.36 30.06 -16.43
N VAL A 48 -12.38 28.95 -17.17
CA VAL A 48 -13.19 27.77 -16.84
C VAL A 48 -12.75 27.16 -15.51
N PHE A 49 -11.43 26.99 -15.28
CA PHE A 49 -10.94 26.44 -14.01
C PHE A 49 -11.25 27.35 -12.81
N ILE A 50 -11.14 28.67 -12.98
CA ILE A 50 -11.51 29.66 -11.97
C ILE A 50 -13.02 29.61 -11.68
N ASP A 51 -13.87 29.55 -12.71
CA ASP A 51 -15.32 29.55 -12.53
C ASP A 51 -15.84 28.22 -11.95
N ASN A 52 -15.27 27.07 -12.35
CA ASN A 52 -15.50 25.78 -11.71
C ASN A 52 -15.18 25.83 -10.20
N SER A 53 -14.03 26.40 -9.83
CA SER A 53 -13.58 26.52 -8.43
C SER A 53 -14.38 27.53 -7.60
N ARG A 54 -15.14 28.42 -8.26
CA ARG A 54 -16.12 29.32 -7.62
C ARG A 54 -17.48 28.64 -7.42
N GLU A 55 -17.87 27.74 -8.33
CA GLU A 55 -19.09 26.95 -8.22
C GLU A 55 -18.95 25.84 -7.15
N ASP A 56 -17.82 25.14 -7.14
CA ASP A 56 -17.48 24.14 -6.13
C ASP A 56 -16.07 24.37 -5.52
N PRO A 57 -15.99 25.02 -4.34
CA PRO A 57 -14.74 25.22 -3.61
C PRO A 57 -14.11 23.95 -3.01
N SER A 58 -14.72 22.76 -3.16
CA SER A 58 -14.12 21.48 -2.73
C SER A 58 -13.24 20.84 -3.81
N LEU A 59 -13.32 21.33 -5.06
CA LEU A 59 -12.47 20.86 -6.16
C LEU A 59 -10.98 21.14 -5.89
N ARG A 60 -10.15 20.13 -6.17
CA ARG A 60 -8.69 20.22 -6.02
C ARG A 60 -8.05 20.60 -7.36
N TRP A 61 -7.03 19.87 -7.79
CA TRP A 61 -6.35 20.13 -9.05
C TRP A 61 -7.32 19.90 -10.22
N GLN A 62 -7.46 20.92 -11.05
CA GLN A 62 -8.05 20.83 -12.38
C GLN A 62 -6.90 20.88 -13.38
N VAL A 63 -6.72 19.81 -14.17
CA VAL A 63 -5.54 19.60 -15.00
C VAL A 63 -5.91 19.37 -16.46
N PHE A 64 -5.10 19.93 -17.36
CA PHE A 64 -5.09 19.58 -18.79
C PHE A 64 -3.66 19.20 -19.21
N GLY A 65 -3.48 17.93 -19.58
CA GLY A 65 -2.27 17.41 -20.20
C GLY A 65 -2.41 17.36 -21.71
N SER A 66 -1.71 18.24 -22.42
CA SER A 66 -1.65 18.27 -23.88
C SER A 66 -0.93 17.04 -24.44
N ALA A 67 -1.36 16.60 -25.61
CA ALA A 67 -0.67 15.60 -26.42
C ALA A 67 0.77 16.00 -26.82
N THR A 68 1.16 17.27 -26.62
CA THR A 68 2.53 17.78 -26.82
C THR A 68 3.45 17.67 -25.60
N GLY A 69 2.93 17.19 -24.45
CA GLY A 69 3.66 17.15 -23.17
C GLY A 69 3.53 18.43 -22.32
N VAL A 70 2.85 19.47 -22.80
CA VAL A 70 2.52 20.64 -21.97
C VAL A 70 1.38 20.32 -21.00
N THR A 71 1.57 20.56 -19.71
CA THR A 71 0.54 20.43 -18.67
C THR A 71 0.19 21.79 -18.07
N ARG A 72 -1.10 22.09 -17.94
CA ARG A 72 -1.64 23.19 -17.15
C ARG A 72 -2.43 22.65 -15.96
N TYR A 73 -2.28 23.25 -14.79
CA TYR A 73 -3.07 22.94 -13.61
C TYR A 73 -3.54 24.20 -12.88
N TYR A 74 -4.66 24.09 -12.18
CA TYR A 74 -5.24 25.11 -11.29
C TYR A 74 -5.71 24.45 -9.98
N PRO A 75 -5.54 25.10 -8.80
CA PRO A 75 -4.82 26.36 -8.57
C PRO A 75 -3.32 26.26 -8.89
N ALA A 76 -2.61 27.38 -8.89
CA ALA A 76 -1.18 27.40 -9.23
C ALA A 76 -0.31 27.33 -7.97
N THR A 77 0.48 26.26 -7.84
CA THR A 77 1.53 26.10 -6.83
C THR A 77 2.92 26.03 -7.47
N PRO A 78 4.00 26.40 -6.76
CA PRO A 78 5.35 26.09 -7.23
C PRO A 78 5.58 24.58 -7.23
N TRP A 79 6.26 24.08 -8.27
CA TRP A 79 6.55 22.66 -8.42
C TRP A 79 7.67 22.21 -7.49
N ARG A 80 7.49 21.09 -6.78
CA ARG A 80 8.43 20.58 -5.77
C ARG A 80 9.50 19.70 -6.42
N ALA A 81 10.44 20.32 -7.12
CA ALA A 81 11.71 19.66 -7.42
C ALA A 81 12.45 19.39 -6.09
N PRO A 82 12.86 18.15 -5.78
CA PRO A 82 13.81 17.88 -4.69
C PRO A 82 15.21 18.41 -5.05
N ASN A 83 16.20 18.23 -4.16
CA ASN A 83 17.60 18.59 -4.47
C ASN A 83 18.26 17.67 -5.53
N LYS A 84 17.56 16.63 -6.01
CA LYS A 84 17.86 15.93 -7.27
C LYS A 84 17.15 16.63 -8.43
N ILE A 85 17.76 16.65 -9.63
CA ILE A 85 17.06 17.05 -10.86
C ILE A 85 15.76 16.25 -10.96
N ASP A 86 14.63 16.95 -11.04
CA ASP A 86 13.31 16.34 -11.01
C ASP A 86 12.99 15.63 -12.33
N LEU A 87 13.47 14.39 -12.40
CA LEU A 87 12.97 13.37 -13.31
C LEU A 87 11.72 12.76 -12.69
N TYR A 88 10.58 13.44 -12.89
CA TYR A 88 9.24 12.87 -12.67
C TYR A 88 9.07 11.53 -13.42
N ASP A 89 9.93 11.28 -14.43
CA ASP A 89 10.18 10.02 -15.13
C ASP A 89 11.66 9.51 -15.08
N SER A 90 12.27 9.44 -13.88
CA SER A 90 13.03 8.27 -13.32
C SER A 90 14.20 8.60 -12.39
N ASP A 91 14.13 8.04 -11.18
CA ASP A 91 15.28 7.87 -10.29
C ASP A 91 16.03 6.60 -10.75
N PHE A 92 17.24 6.77 -11.28
CA PHE A 92 17.97 5.72 -12.01
C PHE A 92 19.09 5.10 -11.16
N ASP A 93 18.89 3.88 -10.66
CA ASP A 93 19.98 3.09 -10.06
C ASP A 93 20.79 2.38 -11.17
N LEU A 94 21.98 2.90 -11.46
CA LEU A 94 22.81 2.54 -12.63
C LEU A 94 23.57 1.21 -12.44
N ILE A 95 22.89 0.08 -12.47
CA ILE A 95 23.57 -1.23 -12.49
C ILE A 95 24.30 -1.42 -13.84
N VAL A 96 25.60 -1.72 -13.77
CA VAL A 96 26.46 -2.03 -14.93
C VAL A 96 26.55 -3.55 -15.07
N SER A 97 25.95 -4.09 -16.13
CA SER A 97 26.02 -5.51 -16.50
C SER A 97 26.71 -5.66 -17.86
N ALA A 98 27.53 -6.69 -18.03
CA ALA A 98 28.48 -6.86 -19.14
C ALA A 98 27.84 -7.26 -20.50
N GLY A 99 26.58 -6.92 -20.74
CA GLY A 99 25.93 -7.04 -22.04
C GLY A 99 26.15 -5.79 -22.89
N GLY A 100 26.25 -5.94 -24.21
CA GLY A 100 26.46 -4.83 -25.15
C GLY A 100 25.39 -3.73 -25.04
N LEU A 101 25.77 -2.50 -25.39
CA LEU A 101 24.96 -1.28 -25.20
C LEU A 101 23.50 -1.44 -25.68
N THR A 102 23.31 -2.02 -26.86
CA THR A 102 21.99 -2.26 -27.44
C THR A 102 21.12 -3.19 -26.59
N LEU A 103 21.66 -4.30 -26.07
CA LEU A 103 20.91 -5.20 -25.18
C LEU A 103 20.54 -4.50 -23.85
N LYS A 104 21.39 -3.60 -23.34
CA LYS A 104 21.04 -2.77 -22.18
C LYS A 104 19.89 -1.82 -22.50
N LEU A 105 19.96 -1.11 -23.64
CA LEU A 105 18.88 -0.22 -24.10
C LEU A 105 17.56 -0.97 -24.32
N MET A 106 17.58 -2.18 -24.88
CA MET A 106 16.38 -3.02 -25.07
C MET A 106 15.75 -3.44 -23.74
N LYS A 107 16.55 -3.89 -22.76
CA LYS A 107 16.06 -4.23 -21.41
C LYS A 107 15.38 -3.04 -20.74
N THR A 108 16.04 -1.88 -20.73
CA THR A 108 15.45 -0.65 -20.19
C THR A 108 14.19 -0.25 -20.97
N SER A 109 14.19 -0.36 -22.30
CA SER A 109 13.01 -0.02 -23.13
C SER A 109 11.79 -0.88 -22.82
N VAL A 110 11.97 -2.17 -22.52
CA VAL A 110 10.83 -3.03 -22.14
C VAL A 110 10.41 -2.85 -20.68
N ILE A 111 11.32 -2.49 -19.78
CA ILE A 111 10.94 -2.08 -18.41
C ILE A 111 10.09 -0.80 -18.46
N GLU A 112 10.55 0.22 -19.18
CA GLU A 112 9.82 1.47 -19.41
C GLU A 112 8.48 1.24 -20.15
N MET A 113 8.43 0.28 -21.08
CA MET A 113 7.20 -0.13 -21.76
C MET A 113 6.20 -0.80 -20.80
N LEU A 114 6.66 -1.71 -19.95
CA LEU A 114 5.84 -2.36 -18.92
C LEU A 114 5.24 -1.33 -17.96
N ASP A 115 5.96 -0.24 -17.67
CA ASP A 115 5.45 0.84 -16.82
C ASP A 115 4.40 1.74 -17.49
N THR A 116 4.21 1.64 -18.80
CA THR A 116 3.02 2.24 -19.45
C THR A 116 1.74 1.40 -19.28
N LEU A 117 1.83 0.16 -18.78
CA LEU A 117 0.70 -0.77 -18.75
C LEU A 117 -0.17 -0.61 -17.49
N SER A 118 -1.49 -0.65 -17.69
CA SER A 118 -2.49 -0.58 -16.63
C SER A 118 -2.92 -1.96 -16.11
N ASP A 119 -3.57 -2.01 -14.96
CA ASP A 119 -4.17 -3.24 -14.43
C ASP A 119 -5.25 -3.86 -15.33
N ASP A 120 -5.85 -3.08 -16.23
CA ASP A 120 -6.83 -3.61 -17.18
C ASP A 120 -6.18 -4.32 -18.37
N ASP A 121 -4.90 -4.03 -18.65
CA ASP A 121 -4.14 -4.65 -19.71
C ASP A 121 -3.74 -6.10 -19.37
N TYR A 122 -3.58 -6.89 -20.42
CA TYR A 122 -2.89 -8.18 -20.35
C TYR A 122 -1.61 -8.11 -21.18
N VAL A 123 -0.58 -8.80 -20.71
CA VAL A 123 0.74 -8.86 -21.34
C VAL A 123 1.33 -10.27 -21.21
N ASN A 124 2.16 -10.65 -22.18
CA ASN A 124 3.24 -11.61 -21.96
C ASN A 124 4.48 -11.11 -22.69
N VAL A 125 5.66 -11.57 -22.27
CA VAL A 125 6.96 -11.11 -22.74
C VAL A 125 7.74 -12.34 -23.22
N ALA A 126 8.11 -12.33 -24.50
CA ALA A 126 8.78 -13.44 -25.17
C ALA A 126 10.17 -13.04 -25.67
N GLN A 127 11.13 -13.92 -25.43
CA GLN A 127 12.46 -13.86 -26.05
C GLN A 127 12.49 -14.83 -27.21
N PHE A 128 13.18 -14.48 -28.29
CA PHE A 128 13.43 -15.43 -29.36
C PHE A 128 14.85 -15.33 -29.92
N ASN A 129 15.30 -16.43 -30.51
CA ASN A 129 16.49 -16.56 -31.33
C ASN A 129 16.16 -17.54 -32.47
N GLU A 130 16.73 -18.75 -32.45
CA GLU A 130 16.33 -19.90 -33.28
C GLU A 130 15.02 -20.55 -32.81
N LYS A 131 14.57 -20.24 -31.59
CA LYS A 131 13.25 -20.61 -31.04
C LYS A 131 12.67 -19.43 -30.26
N ALA A 132 11.37 -19.46 -30.00
CA ALA A 132 10.67 -18.42 -29.23
C ALA A 132 10.07 -19.02 -27.95
N ASP A 133 10.41 -18.42 -26.82
CA ASP A 133 10.02 -18.89 -25.47
C ASP A 133 9.54 -17.70 -24.62
N ALA A 134 8.67 -17.95 -23.64
CA ALA A 134 8.27 -16.94 -22.65
C ALA A 134 9.43 -16.64 -21.69
N VAL A 135 9.70 -15.36 -21.43
CA VAL A 135 10.76 -14.90 -20.51
C VAL A 135 10.50 -15.34 -19.07
N VAL A 136 9.24 -15.57 -18.71
CA VAL A 136 8.81 -16.06 -17.40
C VAL A 136 8.17 -17.44 -17.57
N SER A 137 8.85 -18.50 -17.17
CA SER A 137 8.45 -19.90 -17.42
C SER A 137 7.13 -20.33 -16.78
N CYS A 138 6.65 -19.64 -15.73
CA CYS A 138 5.32 -19.87 -15.16
C CYS A 138 4.19 -19.18 -15.95
N PHE A 139 4.47 -18.12 -16.71
CA PHE A 139 3.48 -17.39 -17.51
C PHE A 139 3.30 -18.03 -18.89
N LYS A 140 2.63 -19.19 -18.91
CA LYS A 140 2.30 -19.97 -20.13
C LYS A 140 1.33 -19.26 -21.08
N THR A 141 0.63 -18.23 -20.61
CA THR A 141 -0.34 -17.42 -21.35
C THR A 141 -0.15 -15.94 -21.02
N LEU A 142 -0.88 -15.06 -21.71
CA LEU A 142 -1.15 -13.70 -21.25
C LEU A 142 -1.55 -13.67 -19.76
N VAL A 143 -1.01 -12.70 -19.02
CA VAL A 143 -1.36 -12.40 -17.61
C VAL A 143 -1.66 -10.91 -17.44
N GLN A 144 -2.41 -10.56 -16.39
CA GLN A 144 -2.78 -9.18 -16.09
C GLN A 144 -1.54 -8.34 -15.76
N ALA A 145 -1.42 -7.12 -16.30
CA ALA A 145 -0.26 -6.24 -16.12
C ALA A 145 -0.28 -5.47 -14.78
N ASN A 146 -0.70 -6.14 -13.70
CA ASN A 146 -0.68 -5.59 -12.34
C ASN A 146 0.75 -5.44 -11.78
N VAL A 147 0.92 -4.67 -10.70
CA VAL A 147 2.23 -4.33 -10.10
C VAL A 147 3.07 -5.58 -9.82
N LYS A 148 2.49 -6.62 -9.19
CA LYS A 148 3.17 -7.90 -8.89
C LYS A 148 3.71 -8.60 -10.14
N ASN A 149 2.88 -8.76 -11.16
CA ASN A 149 3.30 -9.42 -12.41
C ASN A 149 4.32 -8.57 -13.17
N LYS A 150 4.16 -7.24 -13.19
CA LYS A 150 5.15 -6.31 -13.79
C LYS A 150 6.51 -6.42 -13.10
N LYS A 151 6.57 -6.49 -11.77
CA LYS A 151 7.83 -6.72 -11.02
C LYS A 151 8.53 -8.01 -11.45
N ILE A 152 7.80 -9.13 -11.52
CA ILE A 152 8.31 -10.42 -12.00
C ILE A 152 8.86 -10.32 -13.43
N PHE A 153 8.16 -9.63 -14.35
CA PHE A 153 8.67 -9.39 -15.70
C PHE A 153 9.94 -8.53 -15.71
N LYS A 154 9.97 -7.39 -14.99
CA LYS A 154 11.14 -6.50 -14.88
C LYS A 154 12.38 -7.27 -14.41
N GLU A 155 12.24 -8.09 -13.36
CA GLU A 155 13.32 -8.92 -12.80
C GLU A 155 13.86 -9.94 -13.81
N LYS A 156 12.99 -10.70 -14.51
CA LYS A 156 13.46 -11.69 -15.50
C LYS A 156 14.03 -11.03 -16.77
N VAL A 157 13.47 -9.90 -17.22
CA VAL A 157 14.00 -9.07 -18.33
C VAL A 157 15.44 -8.63 -18.05
N MET A 158 15.74 -8.18 -16.81
CA MET A 158 17.11 -7.81 -16.42
C MET A 158 18.12 -8.97 -16.55
N HIS A 159 17.70 -10.21 -16.34
CA HIS A 159 18.57 -11.40 -16.33
C HIS A 159 18.81 -12.03 -17.73
N MET A 160 18.08 -11.63 -18.77
CA MET A 160 18.22 -12.24 -20.12
C MET A 160 19.63 -12.10 -20.72
N GLN A 161 20.01 -13.05 -21.57
CA GLN A 161 21.27 -13.03 -22.34
C GLN A 161 21.00 -13.36 -23.81
N ALA A 162 21.53 -12.56 -24.74
CA ALA A 162 21.38 -12.81 -26.18
C ALA A 162 22.44 -13.81 -26.67
N LYS A 163 22.00 -14.88 -27.35
CA LYS A 163 22.82 -15.95 -27.95
C LYS A 163 22.06 -16.59 -29.12
N GLY A 164 22.77 -17.10 -30.12
CA GLY A 164 22.18 -17.78 -31.29
C GLY A 164 21.85 -16.84 -32.45
N THR A 165 21.22 -17.39 -33.50
CA THR A 165 20.81 -16.68 -34.71
C THR A 165 19.35 -16.19 -34.66
N THR A 166 18.92 -15.37 -35.63
CA THR A 166 17.58 -14.78 -35.69
C THR A 166 16.59 -15.66 -36.47
N ASP A 167 15.43 -15.97 -35.89
CA ASP A 167 14.24 -16.37 -36.66
C ASP A 167 12.98 -15.57 -36.28
N TYR A 168 12.68 -14.55 -37.09
CA TYR A 168 11.44 -13.79 -36.98
C TYR A 168 10.18 -14.65 -37.16
N LYS A 169 10.24 -15.77 -37.90
CA LYS A 169 9.07 -16.60 -38.16
C LYS A 169 8.65 -17.37 -36.91
N SER A 170 9.59 -17.98 -36.19
CA SER A 170 9.33 -18.55 -34.86
C SER A 170 8.86 -17.49 -33.87
N GLY A 171 9.50 -16.32 -33.84
CA GLY A 171 9.10 -15.19 -32.98
C GLY A 171 7.64 -14.74 -33.19
N PHE A 172 7.26 -14.41 -34.43
CA PHE A 172 5.89 -13.99 -34.74
C PHE A 172 4.88 -15.13 -34.64
N LYS A 173 5.23 -16.37 -35.01
CA LYS A 173 4.35 -17.54 -34.83
C LYS A 173 3.97 -17.73 -33.36
N PHE A 174 4.94 -17.75 -32.45
CA PHE A 174 4.69 -17.88 -31.01
C PHE A 174 3.84 -16.72 -30.48
N ALA A 175 4.08 -15.50 -30.97
CA ALA A 175 3.26 -14.33 -30.64
C ALA A 175 1.80 -14.46 -31.10
N PHE A 176 1.56 -14.98 -32.31
CA PHE A 176 0.21 -15.23 -32.81
C PHE A 176 -0.48 -16.39 -32.10
N GLU A 177 0.22 -17.49 -31.78
CA GLU A 177 -0.35 -18.60 -31.00
C GLU A 177 -0.81 -18.13 -29.60
N GLN A 178 0.01 -17.31 -28.93
CA GLN A 178 -0.35 -16.66 -27.65
C GLN A 178 -1.50 -15.66 -27.80
N LEU A 179 -1.53 -14.85 -28.87
CA LEU A 179 -2.60 -13.88 -29.14
C LEU A 179 -3.87 -14.46 -29.78
N LEU A 180 -3.90 -15.73 -30.18
CA LEU A 180 -5.08 -16.40 -30.74
C LEU A 180 -5.66 -17.47 -29.81
N ASN A 181 -4.95 -17.87 -28.76
CA ASN A 181 -5.49 -18.70 -27.69
C ASN A 181 -6.78 -18.07 -27.09
N SER A 182 -7.87 -18.84 -27.10
CA SER A 182 -9.20 -18.44 -26.62
C SER A 182 -9.51 -18.87 -25.18
N THR A 183 -8.70 -19.74 -24.57
CA THR A 183 -8.86 -20.16 -23.17
C THR A 183 -8.02 -19.35 -22.20
N ALA A 184 -7.11 -18.49 -22.70
CA ALA A 184 -6.31 -17.58 -21.90
C ALA A 184 -7.15 -16.40 -21.36
N PRO A 185 -6.84 -15.84 -20.17
CA PRO A 185 -7.41 -14.57 -19.70
C PRO A 185 -7.06 -13.39 -20.63
N ARG A 186 -8.05 -12.55 -20.97
CA ARG A 186 -7.90 -11.40 -21.89
C ARG A 186 -8.91 -10.30 -21.59
N ALA A 187 -8.59 -9.05 -21.90
CA ALA A 187 -9.56 -7.94 -21.88
C ALA A 187 -10.40 -7.82 -23.18
N ASN A 188 -10.20 -8.72 -24.15
CA ASN A 188 -10.99 -8.84 -25.39
C ASN A 188 -11.19 -7.53 -26.18
N CYS A 189 -10.20 -6.65 -26.11
CA CYS A 189 -10.20 -5.37 -26.80
C CYS A 189 -9.13 -5.40 -27.91
N ASN A 190 -8.29 -4.37 -28.02
CA ASN A 190 -7.17 -4.35 -28.96
C ASN A 190 -6.26 -5.59 -28.84
N LYS A 191 -5.50 -5.87 -29.91
CA LYS A 191 -4.45 -6.90 -29.94
C LYS A 191 -3.24 -6.33 -30.65
N MET A 192 -2.08 -6.36 -30.01
CA MET A 192 -0.84 -5.86 -30.62
C MET A 192 0.41 -6.64 -30.21
N ILE A 193 1.38 -6.65 -31.13
CA ILE A 193 2.72 -7.21 -30.97
C ILE A 193 3.72 -6.05 -31.06
N MET A 194 4.70 -6.02 -30.17
CA MET A 194 5.81 -5.06 -30.15
C MET A 194 7.13 -5.82 -30.26
N MET A 195 7.82 -5.68 -31.40
CA MET A 195 9.13 -6.28 -31.61
C MET A 195 10.25 -5.27 -31.33
N PHE A 196 11.18 -5.63 -30.45
CA PHE A 196 12.41 -4.87 -30.17
C PHE A 196 13.59 -5.64 -30.76
N THR A 197 14.33 -5.01 -31.67
CA THR A 197 15.45 -5.62 -32.42
C THR A 197 16.46 -4.55 -32.84
N ASP A 198 17.64 -4.96 -33.28
CA ASP A 198 18.73 -4.09 -33.77
C ASP A 198 18.78 -4.00 -35.30
N GLY A 199 17.63 -4.12 -35.98
CA GLY A 199 17.54 -4.37 -37.43
C GLY A 199 17.27 -5.84 -37.76
N GLY A 200 17.25 -6.16 -39.06
CA GLY A 200 17.15 -7.54 -39.58
C GLY A 200 16.74 -7.61 -41.05
N GLU A 201 16.90 -8.79 -41.67
CA GLU A 201 16.82 -8.96 -43.15
C GLU A 201 15.48 -9.55 -43.65
N ASP A 202 14.84 -10.45 -42.89
CA ASP A 202 13.56 -11.08 -43.28
C ASP A 202 12.35 -10.17 -42.91
N ARG A 203 11.26 -10.33 -43.66
CA ARG A 203 9.95 -9.69 -43.43
C ARG A 203 8.90 -10.63 -42.83
N ALA A 204 9.17 -11.95 -42.78
CA ALA A 204 8.25 -12.98 -42.27
C ALA A 204 6.82 -12.89 -42.84
N GLN A 205 6.70 -12.49 -44.12
CA GLN A 205 5.44 -12.18 -44.80
C GLN A 205 4.45 -13.36 -44.77
N ASP A 206 4.95 -14.59 -44.91
CA ASP A 206 4.21 -15.84 -44.84
C ASP A 206 3.49 -16.05 -43.51
N ILE A 207 4.05 -15.58 -42.39
CA ILE A 207 3.39 -15.64 -41.08
C ILE A 207 2.26 -14.62 -40.99
N PHE A 208 2.44 -13.40 -41.53
CA PHE A 208 1.39 -12.38 -41.52
C PHE A 208 0.23 -12.71 -42.47
N GLU A 209 0.53 -13.31 -43.62
CA GLU A 209 -0.47 -13.85 -44.56
C GLU A 209 -1.30 -14.97 -43.94
N MET A 210 -0.68 -15.85 -43.14
CA MET A 210 -1.36 -16.97 -42.47
C MET A 210 -2.21 -16.53 -41.26
N TYR A 211 -1.72 -15.62 -40.42
CA TYR A 211 -2.32 -15.34 -39.09
C TYR A 211 -3.07 -14.02 -38.97
N ASN A 212 -2.83 -13.01 -39.82
CA ASN A 212 -3.38 -11.67 -39.62
C ASN A 212 -4.11 -11.09 -40.85
N TRP A 213 -3.77 -11.51 -42.07
CA TRP A 213 -4.35 -10.95 -43.29
C TRP A 213 -5.57 -11.76 -43.76
N PRO A 214 -6.51 -11.17 -44.54
CA PRO A 214 -6.56 -9.77 -44.98
C PRO A 214 -7.07 -8.78 -43.91
N ASN A 215 -7.71 -9.27 -42.85
CA ASN A 215 -8.48 -8.42 -41.91
C ASN A 215 -7.62 -7.42 -41.12
N LYS A 216 -6.37 -7.80 -40.80
CA LYS A 216 -5.37 -7.02 -40.05
C LYS A 216 -5.94 -6.55 -38.71
N THR A 217 -6.28 -7.54 -37.88
CA THR A 217 -6.88 -7.38 -36.53
C THR A 217 -5.83 -7.22 -35.43
N VAL A 218 -4.60 -7.72 -35.65
CA VAL A 218 -3.46 -7.52 -34.75
C VAL A 218 -2.59 -6.40 -35.34
N ARG A 219 -2.25 -5.40 -34.52
CA ARG A 219 -1.30 -4.34 -34.89
C ARG A 219 0.12 -4.78 -34.56
N VAL A 220 1.09 -4.46 -35.41
CA VAL A 220 2.50 -4.80 -35.17
C VAL A 220 3.35 -3.54 -35.13
N PHE A 221 4.06 -3.35 -34.04
CA PHE A 221 4.99 -2.25 -33.82
C PHE A 221 6.42 -2.78 -33.83
N THR A 222 7.34 -2.01 -34.37
CA THR A 222 8.76 -2.39 -34.47
C THR A 222 9.65 -1.27 -33.95
N PHE A 223 10.49 -1.60 -32.96
CA PHE A 223 11.45 -0.71 -32.35
C PHE A 223 12.86 -1.11 -32.78
N SER A 224 13.54 -0.24 -33.52
CA SER A 224 14.99 -0.37 -33.77
C SER A 224 15.74 0.24 -32.60
N VAL A 225 16.67 -0.50 -31.99
CA VAL A 225 17.30 -0.10 -30.72
C VAL A 225 18.82 -0.08 -30.82
N GLY A 226 19.44 0.97 -30.27
CA GLY A 226 20.88 1.23 -30.33
C GLY A 226 21.31 1.90 -31.63
N GLN A 227 22.62 2.17 -31.74
CA GLN A 227 23.23 2.65 -32.98
C GLN A 227 23.84 1.46 -33.73
N HIS A 228 23.32 1.16 -34.92
CA HIS A 228 23.69 0.00 -35.71
C HIS A 228 23.64 0.27 -37.22
N ASN A 229 24.37 -0.54 -38.00
CA ASN A 229 24.42 -0.43 -39.47
C ASN A 229 23.56 -1.49 -40.18
N TYR A 230 22.75 -2.26 -39.45
CA TYR A 230 21.81 -3.24 -40.01
C TYR A 230 20.62 -2.55 -40.70
N ASP A 231 20.00 -3.23 -41.67
CA ASP A 231 18.82 -2.68 -42.37
C ASP A 231 17.58 -2.65 -41.45
N VAL A 232 16.83 -1.56 -41.56
CA VAL A 232 15.57 -1.28 -40.84
C VAL A 232 14.36 -1.30 -41.78
N THR A 233 14.58 -1.39 -43.10
CA THR A 233 13.53 -1.41 -44.13
C THR A 233 12.54 -2.57 -43.93
N PRO A 234 12.95 -3.79 -43.53
CA PRO A 234 12.00 -4.87 -43.19
C PRO A 234 11.14 -4.54 -41.97
N LEU A 235 11.67 -3.85 -40.96
CA LEU A 235 10.93 -3.42 -39.77
C LEU A 235 9.84 -2.40 -40.12
N GLN A 236 10.23 -1.35 -40.85
CA GLN A 236 9.32 -0.34 -41.37
C GLN A 236 8.20 -0.97 -42.23
N TRP A 237 8.54 -1.96 -43.05
CA TRP A 237 7.56 -2.72 -43.84
C TRP A 237 6.61 -3.55 -42.96
N ILE A 238 7.11 -4.29 -41.96
CA ILE A 238 6.30 -5.10 -41.04
C ILE A 238 5.28 -4.22 -40.30
N ALA A 239 5.71 -3.08 -39.78
CA ALA A 239 4.84 -2.15 -39.06
C ALA A 239 3.78 -1.51 -39.96
N CYS A 240 4.19 -1.00 -41.12
CA CYS A 240 3.29 -0.39 -42.10
C CYS A 240 2.24 -1.40 -42.62
N ALA A 241 2.69 -2.61 -42.98
CA ALA A 241 1.82 -3.65 -43.52
C ALA A 241 0.77 -4.14 -42.51
N ASN A 242 1.01 -4.00 -41.20
CA ASN A 242 0.11 -4.46 -40.14
C ASN A 242 -0.53 -3.32 -39.31
N LYS A 243 -0.68 -2.10 -39.86
CA LYS A 243 -1.38 -0.97 -39.21
C LYS A 243 -0.82 -0.56 -37.83
N GLY A 244 0.48 -0.76 -37.58
CA GLY A 244 1.19 -0.27 -36.40
C GLY A 244 2.12 0.90 -36.73
N TYR A 245 3.29 0.95 -36.11
CA TYR A 245 4.28 2.03 -36.27
C TYR A 245 5.73 1.55 -36.08
N TYR A 246 6.68 2.31 -36.65
CA TYR A 246 8.12 2.10 -36.48
C TYR A 246 8.70 3.19 -35.56
N PHE A 247 9.54 2.78 -34.62
CA PHE A 247 10.21 3.66 -33.66
C PHE A 247 11.72 3.39 -33.63
N GLU A 248 12.51 4.40 -33.25
CA GLU A 248 13.96 4.32 -33.22
C GLU A 248 14.51 4.86 -31.88
N ILE A 249 15.26 4.01 -31.18
CA ILE A 249 15.76 4.25 -29.82
C ILE A 249 17.30 4.23 -29.84
N PRO A 250 17.96 5.32 -30.27
CA PRO A 250 19.42 5.38 -30.38
C PRO A 250 20.13 5.54 -29.02
N SER A 251 19.43 5.99 -27.97
CA SER A 251 20.02 6.31 -26.66
C SER A 251 19.01 6.21 -25.52
N ILE A 252 19.50 6.21 -24.27
CA ILE A 252 18.65 6.04 -23.08
C ILE A 252 17.63 7.18 -22.91
N GLY A 253 17.99 8.42 -23.26
CA GLY A 253 17.08 9.57 -23.23
C GLY A 253 15.99 9.53 -24.31
N ALA A 254 16.18 8.75 -25.37
CA ALA A 254 15.17 8.52 -26.41
C ALA A 254 14.16 7.41 -26.02
N ILE A 255 14.43 6.62 -24.97
CA ILE A 255 13.54 5.52 -24.55
C ILE A 255 12.17 6.08 -24.16
N ARG A 256 12.11 6.96 -23.16
CA ARG A 256 10.87 7.36 -22.49
C ARG A 256 9.81 7.95 -23.44
N ILE A 257 10.26 8.69 -24.46
CA ILE A 257 9.37 9.26 -25.48
C ILE A 257 8.83 8.14 -26.39
N ASN A 258 9.72 7.39 -27.05
CA ASN A 258 9.33 6.32 -27.97
C ASN A 258 8.49 5.21 -27.29
N THR A 259 8.77 4.88 -26.03
CA THR A 259 8.00 3.87 -25.28
C THR A 259 6.62 4.36 -24.84
N GLN A 260 6.32 5.66 -24.92
CA GLN A 260 4.97 6.22 -24.74
C GLN A 260 4.28 6.58 -26.07
N GLU A 261 5.01 6.72 -27.18
CA GLU A 261 4.44 7.07 -28.49
C GLU A 261 3.67 5.92 -29.18
N TYR A 262 3.85 4.65 -28.82
CA TYR A 262 3.06 3.57 -29.46
C TYR A 262 1.54 3.79 -29.34
N LEU A 263 1.12 4.44 -28.24
CA LEU A 263 -0.23 4.86 -27.93
C LEU A 263 -0.86 5.64 -29.11
N ASP A 264 -0.04 6.30 -29.92
CA ASP A 264 -0.37 7.22 -31.01
C ASP A 264 -1.17 6.60 -32.15
N VAL A 265 -0.96 5.32 -32.40
CA VAL A 265 -1.70 4.59 -33.43
C VAL A 265 -2.97 3.94 -32.88
N LEU A 266 -3.05 3.78 -31.56
CA LEU A 266 -4.12 3.03 -30.89
C LEU A 266 -5.44 3.80 -30.84
N GLY A 267 -5.41 5.10 -30.57
CA GLY A 267 -6.60 5.91 -30.26
C GLY A 267 -7.30 6.52 -31.46
N ARG A 268 -6.70 6.43 -32.65
CA ARG A 268 -7.30 6.86 -33.92
C ARG A 268 -8.76 6.38 -34.12
N PRO A 269 -9.15 5.13 -33.79
CA PRO A 269 -10.55 4.69 -33.88
C PRO A 269 -11.44 5.24 -32.75
N MET A 270 -10.88 5.53 -31.57
CA MET A 270 -11.57 6.20 -30.46
C MET A 270 -11.96 7.64 -30.84
N VAL A 271 -11.05 8.40 -31.45
CA VAL A 271 -11.36 9.74 -32.00
C VAL A 271 -12.49 9.65 -33.04
N LEU A 272 -12.44 8.64 -33.93
CA LEU A 272 -13.48 8.40 -34.95
C LEU A 272 -14.83 7.94 -34.37
N ALA A 273 -14.89 7.46 -33.13
CA ALA A 273 -16.16 7.16 -32.45
C ALA A 273 -16.84 8.42 -31.87
N GLY A 274 -16.13 9.56 -31.86
CA GLY A 274 -16.67 10.88 -31.53
C GLY A 274 -17.36 10.91 -30.16
N ASN A 275 -18.61 11.36 -30.11
CA ASN A 275 -19.36 11.49 -28.86
C ASN A 275 -19.56 10.16 -28.11
N ARG A 276 -19.44 8.98 -28.75
CA ARG A 276 -19.50 7.69 -28.05
C ARG A 276 -18.25 7.40 -27.19
N ALA A 277 -17.12 8.03 -27.53
CA ALA A 277 -15.86 7.93 -26.80
C ALA A 277 -15.61 9.10 -25.84
N LYS A 278 -16.55 10.05 -25.72
CA LYS A 278 -16.56 11.06 -24.65
C LYS A 278 -17.21 10.48 -23.39
N GLN A 279 -16.56 9.48 -22.82
CA GLN A 279 -16.94 8.87 -21.55
C GLN A 279 -15.99 9.36 -20.45
N VAL A 280 -16.53 9.58 -19.26
CA VAL A 280 -15.74 9.92 -18.07
C VAL A 280 -15.18 8.64 -17.46
N GLN A 281 -13.89 8.63 -17.16
CA GLN A 281 -13.20 7.51 -16.54
C GLN A 281 -12.53 7.95 -15.24
N TRP A 282 -12.21 6.98 -14.39
CA TRP A 282 -11.66 7.17 -13.05
C TRP A 282 -10.37 6.36 -12.93
N THR A 283 -9.35 6.87 -12.27
CA THR A 283 -8.13 6.09 -11.98
C THR A 283 -8.31 5.17 -10.77
N ASN A 284 -7.36 4.25 -10.61
CA ASN A 284 -7.05 3.68 -9.29
C ASN A 284 -6.57 4.79 -8.34
N VAL A 285 -6.55 4.51 -7.04
CA VAL A 285 -6.03 5.44 -6.01
C VAL A 285 -4.53 5.65 -6.22
N TYR A 286 -4.07 6.91 -6.17
CA TYR A 286 -2.65 7.26 -6.19
C TYR A 286 -2.32 8.31 -5.11
N GLN A 287 -1.05 8.61 -4.95
CA GLN A 287 -0.54 9.69 -4.09
C GLN A 287 -0.34 10.96 -4.91
N ASP A 288 -1.00 12.05 -4.55
CA ASP A 288 -0.71 13.37 -5.11
C ASP A 288 0.68 13.87 -4.69
N ALA A 289 1.44 14.38 -5.66
CA ALA A 289 2.80 14.90 -5.49
C ALA A 289 2.86 16.43 -5.34
N LEU A 290 1.75 17.16 -5.59
CA LEU A 290 1.71 18.63 -5.60
C LEU A 290 1.56 19.27 -4.21
N SER A 291 1.26 18.48 -3.17
CA SER A 291 0.87 18.99 -1.85
C SER A 291 2.06 19.21 -0.90
N TYR A 292 2.36 20.50 -0.63
CA TYR A 292 3.55 21.00 0.06
C TYR A 292 3.95 20.32 1.39
N PHE A 293 2.98 19.89 2.21
CA PHE A 293 3.23 19.44 3.60
C PHE A 293 2.70 18.03 3.94
N LYS A 294 1.83 17.44 3.12
CA LYS A 294 1.19 16.14 3.37
C LYS A 294 0.92 15.46 2.04
N VAL A 295 1.32 14.20 1.88
CA VAL A 295 0.93 13.38 0.73
C VAL A 295 -0.56 13.09 0.83
N VAL A 296 -1.34 13.43 -0.20
CA VAL A 296 -2.80 13.23 -0.20
C VAL A 296 -3.14 12.05 -1.11
N PRO A 297 -3.90 11.04 -0.63
CA PRO A 297 -4.44 10.00 -1.50
C PRO A 297 -5.61 10.54 -2.30
N SER A 298 -5.52 10.44 -3.62
CA SER A 298 -6.46 11.01 -4.58
C SER A 298 -6.91 10.00 -5.64
N ILE A 299 -8.01 10.32 -6.32
CA ILE A 299 -8.50 9.68 -7.54
C ILE A 299 -8.70 10.79 -8.58
N LEU A 300 -8.23 10.54 -9.81
CA LEU A 300 -8.36 11.44 -10.94
C LEU A 300 -9.59 11.01 -11.74
N ILE A 301 -10.56 11.91 -11.87
CA ILE A 301 -11.60 11.83 -12.89
C ILE A 301 -11.00 12.40 -14.18
N TYR A 302 -11.10 11.71 -15.31
CA TYR A 302 -10.57 12.21 -16.58
C TYR A 302 -11.47 11.95 -17.79
N ILE A 303 -11.25 12.75 -18.84
CA ILE A 303 -11.93 12.66 -20.14
C ILE A 303 -10.99 13.10 -21.28
N TYR A 304 -11.16 12.47 -22.44
CA TYR A 304 -10.33 12.74 -23.62
C TYR A 304 -10.87 13.88 -24.48
N ILE A 305 -9.97 14.79 -24.86
CA ILE A 305 -10.29 15.99 -25.62
C ILE A 305 -9.89 15.76 -27.08
N TYR A 306 -10.86 15.85 -27.98
CA TYR A 306 -10.71 15.59 -29.42
C TYR A 306 -10.77 16.90 -30.22
N ASN A 307 -9.98 17.01 -31.29
CA ASN A 307 -10.06 18.16 -32.20
C ASN A 307 -11.40 18.14 -32.95
N CYS A 308 -12.16 19.25 -32.87
CA CYS A 308 -13.48 19.41 -33.47
C CYS A 308 -13.52 20.46 -34.60
N LEU A 309 -12.39 20.69 -35.30
CA LEU A 309 -12.31 21.59 -36.46
C LEU A 309 -13.15 21.10 -37.66
N SER A 310 -14.43 21.46 -37.58
CA SER A 310 -15.44 21.63 -38.65
C SER A 310 -15.56 20.59 -39.77
N LEU A 311 -16.76 20.02 -39.84
CA LEU A 311 -17.37 19.26 -40.96
C LEU A 311 -17.52 20.04 -42.29
N PHE A 312 -16.78 21.15 -42.49
CA PHE A 312 -17.02 22.10 -43.59
C PHE A 312 -16.05 22.04 -44.76
N ASP A 313 -14.95 21.27 -44.65
CA ASP A 313 -14.07 21.03 -45.79
C ASP A 313 -13.54 19.58 -45.79
N HIS A 314 -13.30 19.01 -46.97
CA HIS A 314 -13.07 17.57 -47.12
C HIS A 314 -11.61 17.12 -46.82
N VAL A 315 -10.84 17.95 -46.13
CA VAL A 315 -9.37 17.84 -45.99
C VAL A 315 -8.96 17.65 -44.53
N LEU A 316 -8.27 16.54 -44.26
CA LEU A 316 -7.69 16.12 -42.96
C LEU A 316 -8.58 16.27 -41.72
N GLN A 317 -9.34 15.20 -41.41
CA GLN A 317 -9.63 14.87 -40.02
C GLN A 317 -8.33 14.47 -39.31
N ASN A 318 -7.83 15.28 -38.38
CA ASN A 318 -6.81 14.85 -37.43
C ASN A 318 -7.41 13.76 -36.53
N GLN A 319 -6.97 12.51 -36.71
CA GLN A 319 -7.44 11.35 -35.95
C GLN A 319 -6.80 11.28 -34.54
N LEU A 320 -6.55 12.45 -33.94
CA LEU A 320 -5.69 12.66 -32.79
C LEU A 320 -6.48 13.25 -31.61
N ILE A 321 -6.12 12.89 -30.37
CA ILE A 321 -6.50 13.69 -29.21
C ILE A 321 -5.68 14.99 -29.17
N LEU A 322 -6.27 16.06 -28.64
CA LEU A 322 -5.55 17.27 -28.23
C LEU A 322 -4.88 17.10 -26.86
N GLY A 323 -5.48 16.28 -25.99
CA GLY A 323 -5.00 16.04 -24.64
C GLY A 323 -6.00 15.26 -23.79
N VAL A 324 -5.65 15.11 -22.52
CA VAL A 324 -6.52 14.59 -21.45
C VAL A 324 -6.84 15.75 -20.51
N MET A 325 -8.11 15.93 -20.16
CA MET A 325 -8.51 16.84 -19.08
C MET A 325 -8.98 16.01 -17.89
N GLY A 326 -8.65 16.43 -16.68
CA GLY A 326 -9.06 15.74 -15.46
C GLY A 326 -9.15 16.63 -14.23
N VAL A 327 -9.71 16.05 -13.17
CA VAL A 327 -10.00 16.72 -11.90
C VAL A 327 -9.74 15.74 -10.76
N ASP A 328 -8.98 16.17 -9.75
CA ASP A 328 -8.63 15.39 -8.57
C ASP A 328 -9.71 15.47 -7.48
N ILE A 329 -10.06 14.33 -6.90
CA ILE A 329 -10.84 14.21 -5.66
C ILE A 329 -10.00 13.44 -4.64
N ALA A 330 -9.87 13.94 -3.41
CA ALA A 330 -9.17 13.21 -2.36
C ALA A 330 -10.08 12.23 -1.63
N LEU A 331 -9.49 11.13 -1.15
CA LEU A 331 -10.20 10.13 -0.36
C LEU A 331 -10.75 10.70 0.97
N SER A 332 -10.33 11.90 1.40
CA SER A 332 -10.93 12.64 2.52
C SER A 332 -12.37 13.06 2.24
N GLU A 333 -12.65 13.66 1.08
CA GLU A 333 -14.01 14.07 0.70
C GLU A 333 -14.94 12.84 0.61
N ILE A 334 -14.45 11.74 0.01
CA ILE A 334 -15.20 10.47 -0.09
C ILE A 334 -15.46 9.86 1.30
N LYS A 335 -14.51 9.98 2.25
CA LYS A 335 -14.69 9.54 3.65
C LYS A 335 -15.74 10.37 4.38
N GLN A 336 -15.82 11.69 4.17
CA GLN A 336 -16.84 12.56 4.78
C GLN A 336 -18.27 12.17 4.33
N LEU A 337 -18.44 11.68 3.10
CA LEU A 337 -19.73 11.15 2.62
C LEU A 337 -20.16 9.83 3.30
N THR A 338 -19.24 9.12 3.98
CA THR A 338 -19.52 7.84 4.67
C THR A 338 -19.16 7.86 6.17
N PRO A 339 -19.87 8.67 6.98
CA PRO A 339 -19.55 8.89 8.40
C PRO A 339 -19.69 7.63 9.28
N ARG A 340 -18.56 7.12 9.79
CA ARG A 340 -18.49 5.91 10.63
C ARG A 340 -19.26 6.00 11.96
N TYR A 341 -19.38 7.19 12.54
CA TYR A 341 -20.14 7.39 13.79
C TYR A 341 -21.64 7.08 13.67
N LYS A 342 -22.16 6.87 12.45
CA LYS A 342 -23.54 6.41 12.20
C LYS A 342 -23.65 4.88 12.05
N LEU A 343 -22.51 4.17 12.05
CA LEU A 343 -22.40 2.70 11.90
C LEU A 343 -21.92 2.01 13.20
N GLY A 344 -21.30 2.75 14.12
CA GLY A 344 -20.63 2.23 15.31
C GLY A 344 -19.20 1.73 15.02
N ALA A 345 -18.36 1.57 16.05
CA ALA A 345 -16.92 1.36 15.90
C ALA A 345 -16.48 0.17 15.02
N ASN A 346 -17.25 -0.92 15.01
CA ASN A 346 -16.95 -2.11 14.21
C ASN A 346 -17.64 -2.07 12.82
N GLY A 347 -18.42 -1.02 12.53
CA GLY A 347 -19.09 -0.79 11.25
C GLY A 347 -18.27 0.15 10.36
N TYR A 348 -17.97 -0.29 9.14
CA TYR A 348 -17.25 0.49 8.14
C TYR A 348 -17.92 0.41 6.78
N THR A 349 -17.71 1.45 5.97
CA THR A 349 -17.93 1.43 4.53
C THR A 349 -16.66 0.96 3.82
N PHE A 350 -16.85 0.28 2.69
CA PHE A 350 -15.82 0.04 1.71
C PHE A 350 -16.38 0.20 0.30
N ALA A 351 -15.52 0.50 -0.66
CA ALA A 351 -15.87 0.64 -2.07
C ALA A 351 -14.83 -0.10 -2.92
N ILE A 352 -15.30 -0.83 -3.94
CA ILE A 352 -14.44 -1.56 -4.88
C ILE A 352 -14.69 -1.12 -6.32
N ASP A 353 -13.67 -1.27 -7.16
CA ASP A 353 -13.77 -1.12 -8.61
C ASP A 353 -14.26 -2.44 -9.30
N PRO A 354 -14.46 -2.45 -10.63
CA PRO A 354 -14.80 -3.66 -11.39
C PRO A 354 -13.70 -4.75 -11.43
N ASN A 355 -12.47 -4.45 -11.03
CA ASN A 355 -11.40 -5.43 -10.84
C ASN A 355 -11.42 -6.09 -9.46
N GLY A 356 -11.98 -5.40 -8.46
CA GLY A 356 -12.04 -5.78 -7.05
C GLY A 356 -10.99 -5.10 -6.18
N TYR A 357 -10.30 -4.09 -6.69
CA TYR A 357 -9.42 -3.22 -5.91
C TYR A 357 -10.25 -2.28 -5.03
N VAL A 358 -9.78 -1.99 -3.82
CA VAL A 358 -10.47 -1.08 -2.88
C VAL A 358 -10.14 0.38 -3.17
N LEU A 359 -11.18 1.16 -3.51
CA LEU A 359 -11.12 2.63 -3.58
C LEU A 359 -11.28 3.26 -2.18
N LEU A 360 -11.98 2.55 -1.29
CA LEU A 360 -12.19 2.93 0.10
C LEU A 360 -12.15 1.66 0.95
N HIS A 361 -11.25 1.60 1.93
CA HIS A 361 -11.23 0.55 2.96
C HIS A 361 -10.49 1.06 4.21
N PRO A 362 -10.80 0.61 5.45
CA PRO A 362 -10.08 1.06 6.64
C PRO A 362 -8.61 0.62 6.68
N ASN A 363 -8.27 -0.54 6.08
CA ASN A 363 -6.90 -1.05 6.02
C ASN A 363 -6.08 -0.52 4.83
N LEU A 364 -6.68 0.32 3.96
CA LEU A 364 -5.97 0.92 2.81
C LEU A 364 -5.04 2.03 3.30
N GLN A 365 -3.74 1.75 3.37
CA GLN A 365 -2.69 2.69 3.77
C GLN A 365 -1.91 3.18 2.52
N PRO A 366 -2.15 4.41 2.04
CA PRO A 366 -1.43 4.98 0.91
C PRO A 366 -0.04 5.52 1.34
N LYS A 367 0.78 4.64 1.90
CA LYS A 367 2.16 4.89 2.37
C LYS A 367 3.19 4.19 1.47
N ILE A 368 3.11 4.41 0.16
CA ILE A 368 4.16 3.94 -0.76
C ILE A 368 5.27 5.01 -0.77
N PRO A 369 6.56 4.66 -0.67
CA PRO A 369 7.68 5.61 -0.82
C PRO A 369 7.98 5.95 -2.29
N ASN A 370 7.35 5.24 -3.24
CA ASN A 370 7.46 5.43 -4.69
C ASN A 370 6.14 5.95 -5.27
N PHE A 371 6.08 7.25 -5.54
CA PHE A 371 4.88 7.98 -5.99
C PHE A 371 4.25 7.52 -7.32
N ARG A 372 4.89 6.62 -8.08
CA ARG A 372 4.44 6.27 -9.45
C ARG A 372 3.51 5.08 -9.58
N GLU A 373 3.62 4.09 -8.70
CA GLU A 373 2.81 2.88 -8.82
C GLU A 373 1.47 3.08 -8.09
N PRO A 374 0.31 2.82 -8.73
CA PRO A 374 -0.99 3.07 -8.12
C PRO A 374 -1.23 2.13 -6.94
N VAL A 375 -1.93 2.64 -5.92
CA VAL A 375 -2.20 1.96 -4.64
C VAL A 375 -3.25 0.87 -4.85
N THR A 376 -2.82 -0.27 -5.39
CA THR A 376 -3.65 -1.36 -5.93
C THR A 376 -3.77 -2.53 -4.95
N LEU A 377 -4.63 -2.37 -3.95
CA LEU A 377 -4.97 -3.40 -2.97
C LEU A 377 -6.33 -4.04 -3.31
N ASP A 378 -6.43 -5.37 -3.38
CA ASP A 378 -7.71 -6.09 -3.57
C ASP A 378 -8.51 -6.12 -2.25
N PHE A 379 -9.84 -6.13 -2.34
CA PHE A 379 -10.71 -6.42 -1.19
C PHE A 379 -10.36 -7.75 -0.47
N LEU A 380 -9.97 -8.79 -1.20
CA LEU A 380 -9.53 -10.08 -0.63
C LEU A 380 -8.10 -10.06 -0.07
N ASP A 381 -7.35 -8.97 -0.26
CA ASP A 381 -6.04 -8.76 0.36
C ASP A 381 -6.13 -7.76 1.53
N ALA A 382 -7.06 -6.80 1.45
CA ALA A 382 -7.40 -5.86 2.51
C ALA A 382 -8.10 -6.52 3.72
N GLU A 383 -8.68 -7.71 3.54
CA GLU A 383 -9.36 -8.50 4.56
C GLU A 383 -8.92 -9.97 4.56
N LEU A 384 -9.14 -10.67 5.68
CA LEU A 384 -8.97 -12.12 5.75
C LEU A 384 -9.85 -12.82 4.70
N VAL A 385 -9.19 -13.53 3.77
CA VAL A 385 -9.81 -14.34 2.71
C VAL A 385 -10.80 -15.36 3.30
N ASP A 386 -12.02 -15.33 2.77
CA ASP A 386 -13.10 -16.29 3.01
C ASP A 386 -13.97 -16.46 1.75
N SER A 387 -14.45 -17.70 1.53
CA SER A 387 -15.30 -18.07 0.39
C SER A 387 -16.63 -17.29 0.31
N SER A 388 -17.21 -16.89 1.45
CA SER A 388 -18.42 -16.08 1.44
C SER A 388 -18.16 -14.63 1.04
N LYS A 389 -16.95 -14.12 1.29
CA LYS A 389 -16.49 -12.79 0.85
C LYS A 389 -16.14 -12.75 -0.62
N GLU A 390 -15.53 -13.80 -1.17
CA GLU A 390 -15.27 -13.91 -2.61
C GLU A 390 -16.57 -13.79 -3.43
N GLU A 391 -17.63 -14.47 -2.99
CA GLU A 391 -18.96 -14.36 -3.62
C GLU A 391 -19.60 -12.97 -3.42
N ILE A 392 -19.35 -12.27 -2.30
CA ILE A 392 -19.78 -10.87 -2.13
C ILE A 392 -19.06 -9.96 -3.14
N ARG A 393 -17.72 -10.04 -3.20
CA ARG A 393 -16.87 -9.31 -4.16
C ARG A 393 -17.34 -9.54 -5.59
N ARG A 394 -17.65 -10.79 -5.96
CA ARG A 394 -18.19 -11.15 -7.28
C ARG A 394 -19.54 -10.49 -7.56
N GLN A 395 -20.49 -10.55 -6.63
CA GLN A 395 -21.81 -9.93 -6.80
C GLN A 395 -21.71 -8.40 -6.92
N MET A 396 -20.81 -7.76 -6.16
CA MET A 396 -20.55 -6.33 -6.22
C MET A 396 -19.88 -5.91 -7.55
N ILE A 397 -18.88 -6.65 -8.04
CA ILE A 397 -18.26 -6.45 -9.38
C ILE A 397 -19.29 -6.59 -10.51
N ASP A 398 -20.22 -7.54 -10.39
CA ASP A 398 -21.32 -7.68 -11.34
C ASP A 398 -22.32 -6.50 -11.30
N GLY A 399 -22.32 -5.69 -10.23
CA GLY A 399 -23.22 -4.57 -10.00
C GLY A 399 -24.54 -4.95 -9.32
N ARG A 400 -24.59 -6.08 -8.61
CA ARG A 400 -25.82 -6.62 -8.01
C ARG A 400 -26.00 -6.13 -6.57
N PRO A 401 -27.12 -5.48 -6.21
CA PRO A 401 -27.43 -5.16 -4.82
C PRO A 401 -27.83 -6.42 -4.04
N GLY A 402 -27.47 -6.48 -2.76
CA GLY A 402 -27.83 -7.60 -1.89
C GLY A 402 -27.41 -7.39 -0.44
N GLN A 403 -27.80 -8.32 0.42
CA GLN A 403 -27.37 -8.39 1.82
C GLN A 403 -27.02 -9.84 2.17
N LYS A 404 -25.89 -10.07 2.85
CA LYS A 404 -25.44 -11.39 3.27
C LYS A 404 -24.95 -11.32 4.72
N LYS A 405 -25.44 -12.21 5.58
CA LYS A 405 -24.98 -12.33 6.97
C LYS A 405 -24.04 -13.53 7.07
N ILE A 406 -22.77 -13.26 7.37
CA ILE A 406 -21.71 -14.28 7.50
C ILE A 406 -21.18 -14.32 8.93
N LYS A 407 -20.56 -15.44 9.31
CA LYS A 407 -19.67 -15.51 10.48
C LYS A 407 -18.25 -15.55 9.94
N THR A 408 -17.46 -14.52 10.23
CA THR A 408 -16.07 -14.38 9.77
C THR A 408 -15.21 -13.89 10.93
N LEU A 409 -13.92 -14.21 10.89
CA LEU A 409 -12.93 -13.46 11.65
C LEU A 409 -12.73 -12.07 11.00
N VAL A 410 -12.34 -11.08 11.80
CA VAL A 410 -12.07 -9.70 11.37
C VAL A 410 -10.63 -9.37 11.80
N ASN A 411 -9.79 -8.92 10.87
CA ASN A 411 -8.45 -8.47 11.22
C ASN A 411 -8.53 -7.04 11.80
N LEU A 412 -8.43 -6.93 13.12
CA LEU A 412 -8.56 -5.67 13.84
C LEU A 412 -7.26 -4.84 13.90
N TYR A 413 -6.10 -5.42 13.56
CA TYR A 413 -4.78 -4.80 13.76
C TYR A 413 -4.49 -3.60 12.84
N LYS A 414 -5.19 -3.46 11.71
CA LYS A 414 -4.90 -2.45 10.66
C LYS A 414 -5.93 -1.33 10.50
N ILE A 415 -6.99 -1.34 11.30
CA ILE A 415 -8.05 -0.31 11.28
C ILE A 415 -7.55 0.92 12.06
N THR A 416 -6.47 1.54 11.59
CA THR A 416 -5.90 2.77 12.13
C THR A 416 -6.34 3.92 11.24
N CYS A 417 -7.45 4.56 11.58
CA CYS A 417 -8.01 5.66 10.80
C CYS A 417 -8.00 6.93 11.65
N VAL A 418 -6.95 7.74 11.47
CA VAL A 418 -6.85 9.05 12.12
C VAL A 418 -8.01 9.93 11.63
N LEU A 419 -9.00 10.08 12.50
CA LEU A 419 -10.17 10.92 12.36
C LEU A 419 -10.54 11.41 13.76
N LEU A 420 -9.79 12.40 14.26
CA LEU A 420 -10.35 13.30 15.27
C LEU A 420 -11.63 13.87 14.66
N ARG A 421 -12.73 13.78 15.39
CA ARG A 421 -14.07 14.01 14.82
C ARG A 421 -14.23 15.47 14.45
N GLU A 422 -14.68 15.75 13.23
CA GLU A 422 -15.02 17.10 12.75
C GLU A 422 -16.36 17.55 13.38
N TYR A 423 -16.36 17.89 14.68
CA TYR A 423 -17.55 18.38 15.40
C TYR A 423 -18.12 19.65 14.73
N CYS A 424 -17.24 20.52 14.26
CA CYS A 424 -17.54 21.79 13.58
C CYS A 424 -16.51 22.06 12.49
N LYS A 425 -16.90 22.76 11.42
CA LYS A 425 -16.02 23.06 10.26
C LYS A 425 -14.85 23.98 10.56
N GLU A 426 -14.88 24.69 11.68
CA GLU A 426 -13.86 25.66 12.11
C GLU A 426 -12.93 25.08 13.20
N LEU A 427 -13.02 23.77 13.47
CA LEU A 427 -12.19 23.09 14.46
C LEU A 427 -10.98 22.42 13.78
N GLU A 428 -9.78 22.97 14.02
CA GLU A 428 -8.55 22.37 13.51
C GLU A 428 -8.20 21.06 14.23
N LEU A 429 -7.91 20.02 13.45
CA LEU A 429 -7.54 18.69 13.97
C LEU A 429 -6.03 18.63 14.22
N THR A 430 -5.61 18.77 15.48
CA THR A 430 -4.20 18.62 15.90
C THR A 430 -3.91 17.20 16.38
N SER A 431 -2.63 16.79 16.37
CA SER A 431 -2.18 15.49 16.92
C SER A 431 -2.07 15.49 18.45
N ASN A 432 -2.07 16.68 19.07
CA ASN A 432 -2.00 16.84 20.52
C ASN A 432 -3.41 16.98 21.11
N ASN A 433 -3.90 15.92 21.76
CA ASN A 433 -5.24 15.88 22.34
C ASN A 433 -5.54 17.03 23.33
N THR A 434 -4.53 17.52 24.06
CA THR A 434 -4.68 18.62 25.02
C THR A 434 -4.95 19.94 24.30
N GLU A 435 -4.24 20.18 23.20
CA GLU A 435 -4.45 21.36 22.34
C GLU A 435 -5.80 21.29 21.61
N PHE A 436 -6.14 20.12 21.04
CA PHE A 436 -7.45 19.88 20.42
C PHE A 436 -8.61 20.13 21.40
N LEU A 437 -8.49 19.65 22.64
CA LEU A 437 -9.51 19.86 23.67
C LEU A 437 -9.65 21.34 24.09
N LEU A 438 -8.54 22.07 24.19
CA LEU A 438 -8.56 23.51 24.47
C LEU A 438 -9.21 24.29 23.32
N ASN A 439 -8.86 23.97 22.06
CA ASN A 439 -9.46 24.57 20.87
C ASN A 439 -10.96 24.27 20.79
N PHE A 440 -11.37 23.03 21.09
CA PHE A 440 -12.78 22.62 21.15
C PHE A 440 -13.56 23.40 22.23
N ILE A 441 -13.04 23.51 23.45
CA ILE A 441 -13.69 24.28 24.53
C ILE A 441 -13.78 25.76 24.14
N ALA A 442 -12.70 26.35 23.63
CA ALA A 442 -12.66 27.74 23.20
C ALA A 442 -13.53 28.04 21.95
N LEU A 443 -13.99 27.01 21.22
CA LEU A 443 -15.02 27.12 20.18
C LEU A 443 -16.42 27.04 20.80
N MET A 444 -16.64 26.10 21.72
CA MET A 444 -17.91 25.91 22.43
C MET A 444 -18.32 27.06 23.36
N GLU A 445 -17.36 27.88 23.82
CA GLU A 445 -17.65 29.14 24.52
C GLU A 445 -18.13 30.27 23.58
N LYS A 446 -17.85 30.17 22.28
CA LYS A 446 -18.19 31.18 21.26
C LYS A 446 -19.39 30.82 20.39
N VAL A 447 -19.61 29.52 20.17
CA VAL A 447 -20.59 28.97 19.23
C VAL A 447 -21.60 28.11 19.97
N THR A 448 -22.89 28.38 19.79
CA THR A 448 -23.97 27.58 20.38
C THR A 448 -24.04 26.19 19.73
N PRO A 449 -24.41 25.12 20.47
CA PRO A 449 -24.50 23.75 19.94
C PRO A 449 -25.40 23.55 18.71
N ASP A 450 -26.33 24.48 18.47
CA ASP A 450 -27.24 24.47 17.31
C ASP A 450 -26.76 25.30 16.10
N SER A 451 -25.50 25.72 16.07
CA SER A 451 -24.94 26.43 14.91
C SER A 451 -24.87 25.53 13.67
N LYS A 452 -25.23 26.10 12.51
CA LYS A 452 -25.10 25.47 11.17
C LYS A 452 -23.65 25.17 10.75
N GLN A 453 -22.65 25.59 11.54
CA GLN A 453 -21.24 25.25 11.37
C GLN A 453 -20.84 23.88 11.96
N CYS A 454 -21.72 23.24 12.73
CA CYS A 454 -21.46 22.02 13.50
C CYS A 454 -22.45 20.88 13.19
N ASP A 455 -22.09 19.63 13.54
CA ASP A 455 -23.04 18.50 13.57
C ASP A 455 -23.73 18.45 14.94
N ASN A 456 -24.98 18.94 15.00
CA ASN A 456 -25.77 18.96 16.23
C ASN A 456 -25.89 17.56 16.87
N PHE A 457 -25.99 16.48 16.09
CA PHE A 457 -26.18 15.12 16.63
C PHE A 457 -24.90 14.63 17.31
N LEU A 458 -23.75 14.77 16.63
CA LEU A 458 -22.46 14.35 17.15
C LEU A 458 -22.11 15.15 18.44
N LEU A 459 -22.39 16.45 18.44
CA LEU A 459 -22.15 17.34 19.57
C LEU A 459 -23.11 17.10 20.76
N HIS A 460 -24.41 16.86 20.52
CA HIS A 460 -25.35 16.54 21.61
C HIS A 460 -25.05 15.18 22.26
N ASN A 461 -24.61 14.19 21.48
CA ASN A 461 -24.18 12.89 22.03
C ASN A 461 -22.95 13.06 22.92
N LEU A 462 -21.95 13.85 22.49
CA LEU A 462 -20.77 14.17 23.31
C LEU A 462 -21.17 14.79 24.66
N ILE A 463 -22.05 15.80 24.63
CA ILE A 463 -22.51 16.49 25.85
C ILE A 463 -23.26 15.51 26.77
N LEU A 464 -24.12 14.65 26.23
CA LEU A 464 -24.81 13.60 26.99
C LEU A 464 -23.83 12.62 27.66
N ASP A 465 -22.83 12.13 26.91
CA ASP A 465 -21.81 11.21 27.40
C ASP A 465 -20.95 11.85 28.51
N THR A 466 -20.53 13.12 28.38
CA THR A 466 -19.83 13.81 29.50
C THR A 466 -20.67 13.83 30.78
N GLY A 467 -21.98 14.05 30.66
CA GLY A 467 -22.91 14.09 31.78
C GLY A 467 -23.12 12.74 32.46
N ILE A 468 -23.09 11.64 31.69
CA ILE A 468 -23.18 10.26 32.20
C ILE A 468 -21.87 9.87 32.88
N ILE A 469 -20.73 10.05 32.22
CA ILE A 469 -19.39 9.76 32.76
C ILE A 469 -19.15 10.55 34.05
N ARG A 470 -19.48 11.84 34.09
CA ARG A 470 -19.31 12.67 35.29
C ARG A 470 -20.07 12.10 36.49
N GLN A 471 -21.31 11.62 36.29
CA GLN A 471 -22.07 10.98 37.36
C GLN A 471 -21.47 9.64 37.81
N LEU A 472 -20.87 8.86 36.90
CA LEU A 472 -20.15 7.63 37.23
C LEU A 472 -18.92 7.93 38.13
N VAL A 473 -18.12 8.93 37.74
CA VAL A 473 -16.97 9.42 38.52
C VAL A 473 -17.41 9.88 39.92
N GLU A 474 -18.44 10.74 39.98
CA GLU A 474 -18.89 11.37 41.22
C GLU A 474 -19.57 10.40 42.20
N LYS A 475 -20.40 9.48 41.71
CA LYS A 475 -21.20 8.58 42.56
C LYS A 475 -20.50 7.25 42.87
N VAL A 476 -19.68 6.74 41.96
CA VAL A 476 -19.10 5.39 42.08
C VAL A 476 -17.59 5.46 42.34
N TRP A 477 -16.81 6.05 41.43
CA TRP A 477 -15.34 5.95 41.51
C TRP A 477 -14.73 6.73 42.68
N LYS A 478 -15.20 7.94 42.97
CA LYS A 478 -14.74 8.71 44.14
C LYS A 478 -15.00 8.03 45.50
N ASN A 479 -15.94 7.08 45.55
CA ASN A 479 -16.36 6.40 46.78
C ASN A 479 -15.72 5.00 46.92
N ARG A 480 -14.65 4.71 46.18
CA ARG A 480 -13.90 3.44 46.21
C ARG A 480 -12.40 3.73 46.25
N ASP A 481 -11.71 3.16 47.23
CA ASP A 481 -10.26 3.01 47.14
C ASP A 481 -9.94 1.95 46.08
N LEU A 482 -9.04 2.25 45.15
CA LEU A 482 -8.62 1.34 44.08
C LEU A 482 -7.50 0.39 44.53
N ASN A 483 -6.67 0.81 45.50
CA ASN A 483 -5.52 0.06 45.97
C ASN A 483 -5.96 -1.25 46.65
N THR A 484 -7.02 -1.20 47.46
CA THR A 484 -7.67 -2.37 48.09
C THR A 484 -8.04 -3.48 47.07
N TYR A 485 -8.40 -3.12 45.84
CA TYR A 485 -8.72 -4.09 44.78
C TYR A 485 -7.48 -4.50 43.94
N GLY A 486 -6.37 -3.77 44.01
CA GLY A 486 -5.20 -3.91 43.14
C GLY A 486 -5.45 -3.32 41.74
N PHE A 487 -6.05 -2.13 41.66
CA PHE A 487 -6.25 -1.40 40.40
C PHE A 487 -5.43 -0.11 40.40
N LEU A 488 -4.62 0.10 39.36
CA LEU A 488 -3.88 1.33 39.11
C LEU A 488 -4.82 2.44 38.58
N ALA A 489 -5.80 2.04 37.76
CA ALA A 489 -6.79 2.95 37.18
C ALA A 489 -8.12 2.26 36.88
N VAL A 490 -9.17 3.06 36.76
CA VAL A 490 -10.47 2.69 36.18
C VAL A 490 -10.78 3.63 35.02
N PHE A 491 -11.47 3.14 33.98
CA PHE A 491 -11.79 3.94 32.81
C PHE A 491 -13.16 3.62 32.20
N ALA A 492 -13.67 4.58 31.42
CA ALA A 492 -14.87 4.45 30.60
C ALA A 492 -14.64 5.17 29.27
N ALA A 493 -14.82 4.44 28.17
CA ALA A 493 -14.80 4.94 26.80
C ALA A 493 -16.21 4.86 26.20
N THR A 494 -16.62 5.86 25.44
CA THR A 494 -18.01 6.05 24.98
C THR A 494 -18.12 6.28 23.47
N ASP A 495 -19.27 5.92 22.89
CA ASP A 495 -19.54 6.06 21.46
C ASP A 495 -19.43 7.52 20.96
N GLY A 496 -19.68 8.51 21.83
CA GLY A 496 -19.48 9.94 21.56
C GLY A 496 -18.04 10.37 21.31
N GLY A 497 -17.04 9.53 21.61
CA GLY A 497 -15.61 9.84 21.38
C GLY A 497 -14.82 10.25 22.62
N ILE A 498 -15.37 10.05 23.83
CA ILE A 498 -14.69 10.37 25.09
C ILE A 498 -14.18 9.09 25.75
N THR A 499 -12.88 9.11 26.09
CA THR A 499 -12.26 8.21 27.07
C THR A 499 -11.99 8.98 28.35
N ARG A 500 -12.52 8.51 29.49
CA ARG A 500 -12.23 9.07 30.83
C ARG A 500 -11.53 8.05 31.70
N ILE A 501 -10.41 8.48 32.28
CA ILE A 501 -9.57 7.72 33.20
C ILE A 501 -9.67 8.34 34.60
N PHE A 502 -9.50 7.51 35.64
CA PHE A 502 -9.44 7.90 37.05
C PHE A 502 -8.50 6.95 37.83
N PRO A 503 -7.61 7.45 38.71
CA PRO A 503 -7.37 8.85 39.06
C PRO A 503 -6.68 9.63 37.93
N ASN A 504 -6.65 10.97 38.03
CA ASN A 504 -6.08 11.82 36.97
C ASN A 504 -4.61 11.50 36.66
N LYS A 505 -3.79 11.14 37.68
CA LYS A 505 -2.37 10.76 37.48
C LYS A 505 -2.23 9.61 36.46
N ALA A 506 -3.15 8.65 36.47
CA ALA A 506 -3.11 7.50 35.55
C ALA A 506 -3.58 7.83 34.12
N ALA A 507 -3.99 9.07 33.84
CA ALA A 507 -4.22 9.56 32.48
C ALA A 507 -2.93 10.09 31.83
N GLU A 508 -1.88 10.38 32.61
CA GLU A 508 -0.56 10.78 32.11
C GLU A 508 0.22 9.57 31.56
N THR A 509 0.03 8.39 32.17
CA THR A 509 0.63 7.09 31.79
C THR A 509 -0.35 6.19 31.03
N TRP A 510 -1.08 6.79 30.07
CA TRP A 510 -2.08 6.11 29.25
C TRP A 510 -1.63 6.03 27.78
N GLU A 511 -1.30 4.81 27.33
CA GLU A 511 -0.68 4.53 26.02
C GLU A 511 -1.68 4.22 24.89
N GLU A 512 -2.96 3.95 25.21
CA GLU A 512 -3.96 3.54 24.22
C GLU A 512 -4.57 4.75 23.47
N ASP A 513 -4.94 4.54 22.20
CA ASP A 513 -5.49 5.59 21.31
C ASP A 513 -6.66 6.36 21.99
N PRO A 514 -6.63 7.71 21.96
CA PRO A 514 -7.65 8.55 22.57
C PRO A 514 -9.05 8.36 21.96
N GLU A 515 -9.15 8.09 20.66
CA GLU A 515 -10.40 7.90 19.94
C GLU A 515 -10.87 6.44 20.11
N PRO A 516 -12.00 6.19 20.81
CA PRO A 516 -12.47 4.84 21.10
C PRO A 516 -12.65 3.95 19.86
N PHE A 517 -12.95 4.53 18.70
CA PHE A 517 -13.14 3.76 17.47
C PHE A 517 -11.82 3.17 16.92
N ASN A 518 -10.67 3.81 17.16
CA ASN A 518 -9.36 3.26 16.80
C ASN A 518 -8.87 2.26 17.86
N ALA A 519 -9.15 2.51 19.14
CA ALA A 519 -8.68 1.68 20.25
C ALA A 519 -9.08 0.18 20.13
N SER A 520 -8.08 -0.71 20.19
CA SER A 520 -8.29 -2.16 20.01
C SER A 520 -9.14 -2.79 21.12
N TYR A 521 -8.94 -2.37 22.37
CA TYR A 521 -9.71 -2.88 23.52
C TYR A 521 -11.22 -2.59 23.39
N TYR A 522 -11.57 -1.44 22.78
CA TYR A 522 -12.95 -1.00 22.60
C TYR A 522 -13.66 -1.88 21.57
N ARG A 523 -13.06 -2.01 20.38
CA ARG A 523 -13.56 -2.86 19.29
C ARG A 523 -13.69 -4.33 19.71
N ARG A 524 -12.67 -4.90 20.37
CA ARG A 524 -12.70 -6.28 20.91
C ARG A 524 -13.78 -6.48 21.97
N SER A 525 -14.03 -5.49 22.84
CA SER A 525 -15.11 -5.55 23.85
C SER A 525 -16.51 -5.49 23.25
N LEU A 526 -16.68 -4.80 22.12
CA LEU A 526 -17.97 -4.71 21.42
C LEU A 526 -18.34 -6.01 20.70
N ASP A 527 -17.39 -6.72 20.09
CA ASP A 527 -17.67 -8.01 19.44
C ASP A 527 -17.92 -9.15 20.44
N ASN A 528 -17.15 -9.18 21.53
CA ASN A 528 -17.17 -10.29 22.48
C ASN A 528 -18.24 -10.15 23.58
N LYS A 529 -18.32 -11.17 24.44
CA LYS A 529 -19.11 -11.20 25.68
C LYS A 529 -18.20 -11.62 26.84
N GLY A 530 -18.37 -10.96 27.99
CA GLY A 530 -17.48 -11.12 29.14
C GLY A 530 -16.32 -10.12 29.14
N TYR A 531 -15.27 -10.43 29.89
CA TYR A 531 -14.14 -9.55 30.13
C TYR A 531 -12.96 -9.86 29.19
N ILE A 532 -12.46 -8.83 28.52
CA ILE A 532 -11.30 -8.90 27.63
C ILE A 532 -10.07 -8.36 28.34
N PHE A 533 -9.13 -9.26 28.62
CA PHE A 533 -7.81 -9.01 29.17
C PHE A 533 -6.81 -8.75 28.02
N ARG A 534 -5.91 -7.79 28.24
CA ARG A 534 -4.81 -7.43 27.33
C ARG A 534 -3.60 -7.01 28.17
N ALA A 535 -2.47 -7.67 27.96
CA ALA A 535 -1.18 -7.19 28.46
C ALA A 535 -0.65 -6.02 27.59
N PRO A 536 0.14 -5.10 28.14
CA PRO A 536 0.88 -4.12 27.33
C PRO A 536 1.83 -4.83 26.38
N TYR A 537 1.99 -4.32 25.17
CA TYR A 537 2.83 -4.96 24.14
C TYR A 537 4.29 -4.51 24.32
N ARG A 538 5.22 -5.47 24.40
CA ARG A 538 6.66 -5.19 24.62
C ARG A 538 7.50 -5.76 23.49
N ASN A 539 8.22 -4.86 22.79
CA ASN A 539 9.29 -5.20 21.86
C ASN A 539 10.64 -5.16 22.59
N LEU A 540 11.66 -5.79 21.99
CA LEU A 540 13.02 -5.80 22.53
C LEU A 540 13.60 -4.38 22.74
N ASN A 541 13.19 -3.42 21.90
CA ASN A 541 13.60 -2.02 22.00
C ASN A 541 12.92 -1.25 23.14
N SER A 542 11.66 -1.55 23.49
CA SER A 542 10.97 -0.86 24.61
C SER A 542 11.56 -1.23 25.98
N LEU A 543 12.12 -2.44 26.10
CA LEU A 543 12.84 -2.88 27.31
C LEU A 543 14.10 -2.05 27.62
N LEU A 544 14.57 -1.23 26.67
CA LEU A 544 15.71 -0.31 26.86
C LEU A 544 15.28 1.10 27.27
N GLN A 545 13.97 1.38 27.34
CA GLN A 545 13.41 2.73 27.46
C GLN A 545 12.46 2.93 28.65
N ASP A 546 11.95 1.83 29.24
CA ASP A 546 11.21 1.86 30.51
C ASP A 546 12.13 2.34 31.67
N GLN A 547 11.75 3.42 32.35
CA GLN A 547 12.39 3.82 33.61
C GLN A 547 11.93 2.90 34.75
N GLU A 548 12.85 2.58 35.68
CA GLU A 548 12.77 1.45 36.63
C GLU A 548 11.62 1.45 37.68
N ASN A 549 10.62 2.33 37.60
CA ASN A 549 9.74 2.66 38.74
C ASN A 549 8.22 2.54 38.53
N ASP A 550 7.69 2.37 37.31
CA ASP A 550 6.22 2.26 37.11
C ASP A 550 5.77 0.78 36.99
N THR A 551 4.68 0.43 37.69
CA THR A 551 4.16 -0.95 37.70
C THR A 551 3.42 -1.31 36.41
N ILE A 552 3.71 -2.50 35.89
CA ILE A 552 3.12 -3.02 34.66
C ILE A 552 1.60 -3.16 34.83
N GLY A 553 0.84 -2.46 33.98
CA GLY A 553 -0.61 -2.42 34.07
C GLY A 553 -1.32 -3.30 33.05
N ILE A 554 -1.96 -4.39 33.48
CA ILE A 554 -2.78 -5.23 32.60
C ILE A 554 -4.14 -4.55 32.38
N LEU A 555 -4.55 -4.39 31.12
CA LEU A 555 -5.82 -3.77 30.78
C LEU A 555 -6.94 -4.83 30.76
N VAL A 556 -8.05 -4.55 31.45
CA VAL A 556 -9.28 -5.34 31.36
C VAL A 556 -10.44 -4.46 30.96
N SER A 557 -11.22 -4.91 29.98
CA SER A 557 -12.32 -4.15 29.37
C SER A 557 -13.57 -5.03 29.15
N THR A 558 -14.75 -4.41 29.20
CA THR A 558 -16.02 -5.05 28.85
C THR A 558 -17.01 -4.01 28.30
N ALA A 559 -17.83 -4.41 27.34
CA ALA A 559 -18.90 -3.54 26.83
C ALA A 559 -20.09 -3.50 27.80
N VAL A 560 -20.65 -2.31 28.00
CA VAL A 560 -21.87 -2.07 28.76
C VAL A 560 -23.06 -2.48 27.90
N GLU A 561 -23.68 -3.64 28.18
CA GLU A 561 -24.83 -4.16 27.41
C GLU A 561 -26.15 -3.73 28.10
N ILE A 562 -26.92 -2.82 27.47
CA ILE A 562 -28.22 -2.35 27.99
C ILE A 562 -29.38 -2.72 27.07
N THR A 563 -30.56 -2.95 27.64
CA THR A 563 -31.80 -3.26 26.91
C THR A 563 -32.78 -2.09 27.01
N VAL A 564 -33.20 -1.59 25.84
CA VAL A 564 -34.15 -0.48 25.71
C VAL A 564 -35.34 -0.98 24.90
N GLY A 565 -36.45 -1.25 25.58
CA GLY A 565 -37.59 -1.96 25.00
C GLY A 565 -37.17 -3.37 24.56
N SER A 566 -37.34 -3.67 23.27
CA SER A 566 -36.97 -4.96 22.68
C SER A 566 -35.60 -4.97 21.97
N ARG A 567 -34.77 -3.94 22.16
CA ARG A 567 -33.45 -3.82 21.51
C ARG A 567 -32.34 -3.77 22.55
N THR A 568 -31.28 -4.54 22.31
CA THR A 568 -30.03 -4.48 23.08
C THR A 568 -29.04 -3.57 22.36
N ILE A 569 -28.38 -2.67 23.10
CA ILE A 569 -27.36 -1.74 22.59
C ILE A 569 -26.13 -1.73 23.50
N LYS A 570 -24.96 -1.41 22.94
CA LYS A 570 -23.67 -1.31 23.65
C LYS A 570 -23.08 0.11 23.48
N PRO A 571 -23.48 1.12 24.28
CA PRO A 571 -23.07 2.52 24.08
C PRO A 571 -21.67 2.86 24.63
N ALA A 572 -21.08 2.01 25.47
CA ALA A 572 -19.83 2.28 26.16
C ALA A 572 -19.04 1.00 26.44
N VAL A 573 -17.73 1.15 26.64
CA VAL A 573 -16.83 0.12 27.16
C VAL A 573 -16.22 0.65 28.45
N VAL A 574 -16.28 -0.15 29.51
CA VAL A 574 -15.72 0.18 30.83
C VAL A 574 -14.63 -0.81 31.18
N GLY A 575 -13.67 -0.39 31.99
CA GLY A 575 -12.52 -1.23 32.31
C GLY A 575 -11.64 -0.72 33.45
N VAL A 576 -10.57 -1.46 33.68
CA VAL A 576 -9.56 -1.22 34.72
C VAL A 576 -8.14 -1.47 34.17
N LYS A 577 -7.14 -0.73 34.66
CA LYS A 577 -5.70 -1.06 34.53
C LYS A 577 -5.31 -1.73 35.86
N MET A 578 -5.16 -3.05 35.85
CA MET A 578 -4.84 -3.88 37.01
C MET A 578 -3.35 -3.79 37.32
N ASP A 579 -3.01 -3.75 38.61
CA ASP A 579 -1.62 -3.87 39.06
C ASP A 579 -1.14 -5.32 38.89
N LEU A 580 -0.12 -5.54 38.06
CA LEU A 580 0.44 -6.86 37.81
C LEU A 580 0.94 -7.53 39.10
N GLU A 581 1.62 -6.83 39.99
CA GLU A 581 2.28 -7.46 41.14
C GLU A 581 1.22 -7.95 42.14
N ALA A 582 0.31 -7.06 42.55
CA ALA A 582 -0.80 -7.38 43.43
C ALA A 582 -1.74 -8.47 42.87
N TRP A 583 -1.87 -8.60 41.55
CA TRP A 583 -2.66 -9.66 40.94
C TRP A 583 -1.90 -10.95 40.66
N THR A 584 -0.59 -10.92 40.44
CA THR A 584 0.25 -12.13 40.35
C THR A 584 0.31 -12.85 41.69
N ALA A 585 0.41 -12.10 42.81
CA ALA A 585 0.29 -12.66 44.15
C ALA A 585 -1.07 -13.34 44.39
N LYS A 586 -2.18 -12.68 44.01
CA LYS A 586 -3.53 -13.27 44.08
C LYS A 586 -3.68 -14.49 43.17
N PHE A 587 -3.08 -14.46 41.98
CA PHE A 587 -3.14 -15.57 41.02
C PHE A 587 -2.49 -16.83 41.56
N LYS A 588 -1.31 -16.74 42.20
CA LYS A 588 -0.64 -17.89 42.84
C LYS A 588 -1.57 -18.58 43.84
N ILE A 589 -2.07 -17.83 44.81
CA ILE A 589 -2.98 -18.31 45.87
C ILE A 589 -4.26 -18.93 45.26
N LEU A 590 -4.84 -18.31 44.22
CA LEU A 590 -6.07 -18.78 43.57
C LEU A 590 -5.88 -19.98 42.64
N ALA A 591 -4.65 -20.23 42.19
CA ALA A 591 -4.28 -21.38 41.37
C ALA A 591 -3.85 -22.60 42.22
N SER A 592 -3.56 -22.39 43.51
CA SER A 592 -3.27 -23.46 44.48
C SER A 592 -4.53 -24.04 45.13
N ASN A 593 -4.56 -25.37 45.29
CA ASN A 593 -5.62 -26.10 45.96
C ASN A 593 -5.08 -26.74 47.26
N HIS A 594 -5.03 -25.98 48.35
CA HIS A 594 -4.59 -26.47 49.65
C HIS A 594 -5.66 -27.38 50.29
N THR A 595 -5.61 -28.68 49.98
CA THR A 595 -6.62 -29.64 50.45
C THR A 595 -6.37 -30.21 51.85
N ASP A 596 -5.12 -30.23 52.34
CA ASP A 596 -4.82 -30.74 53.70
C ASP A 596 -3.51 -30.15 54.28
N ASN A 597 -3.58 -29.53 55.47
CA ASN A 597 -2.45 -28.85 56.13
C ASN A 597 -1.43 -29.81 56.80
N THR A 598 -1.39 -31.09 56.40
CA THR A 598 -0.84 -32.16 57.25
C THR A 598 0.15 -33.14 56.58
N ARG A 599 0.66 -32.87 55.37
CA ARG A 599 1.57 -33.80 54.67
C ARG A 599 2.90 -33.20 54.21
N GLN A 600 3.96 -33.59 54.90
CA GLN A 600 5.33 -33.50 54.38
C GLN A 600 5.60 -34.68 53.44
N GLY A 601 5.51 -34.48 52.13
CA GLY A 601 5.88 -35.51 51.15
C GLY A 601 5.49 -35.15 49.72
N SER A 602 6.48 -35.05 48.83
CA SER A 602 6.27 -34.75 47.41
C SER A 602 5.57 -35.91 46.69
N GLN A 603 4.41 -35.63 46.10
CA GLN A 603 3.72 -36.57 45.20
C GLN A 603 3.72 -36.02 43.77
N MET A 604 4.64 -36.51 42.94
CA MET A 604 4.64 -36.27 41.49
C MET A 604 3.36 -36.83 40.84
N CYS A 605 2.90 -36.22 39.75
CA CYS A 605 1.58 -36.47 39.21
C CYS A 605 1.52 -37.76 38.38
N GLY A 606 1.11 -38.85 39.03
CA GLY A 606 0.93 -40.16 38.38
C GLY A 606 -0.39 -40.28 37.58
N PRO A 607 -0.45 -41.10 36.53
CA PRO A 607 -1.60 -41.19 35.61
C PRO A 607 -2.91 -41.76 36.22
N THR A 608 -2.91 -42.10 37.51
CA THR A 608 -4.07 -42.67 38.24
C THR A 608 -4.35 -41.99 39.58
N THR A 609 -3.65 -40.91 39.91
CA THR A 609 -3.78 -40.16 41.17
C THR A 609 -3.87 -38.67 40.89
N GLY A 610 -4.83 -37.99 41.52
CA GLY A 610 -5.06 -36.56 41.29
C GLY A 610 -3.82 -35.72 41.57
N CYS A 611 -3.43 -34.89 40.60
CA CYS A 611 -2.32 -33.96 40.71
C CYS A 611 -2.71 -32.83 41.69
N GLU A 612 -1.99 -32.69 42.81
CA GLU A 612 -2.21 -31.59 43.75
C GLU A 612 -1.59 -30.31 43.15
N MET A 613 -2.45 -29.47 42.57
CA MET A 613 -2.02 -28.24 41.92
C MET A 613 -1.73 -27.18 42.98
N ASP A 614 -0.45 -26.83 43.15
CA ASP A 614 0.01 -25.75 44.01
C ASP A 614 1.01 -24.88 43.25
N CYS A 615 0.52 -23.76 42.71
CA CYS A 615 1.29 -22.80 41.94
C CYS A 615 2.04 -21.77 42.82
N GLU A 616 1.88 -21.83 44.14
CA GLU A 616 2.50 -20.93 45.11
C GLU A 616 3.77 -21.53 45.72
N ALA A 617 3.74 -22.79 46.17
CA ALA A 617 4.87 -23.41 46.86
C ALA A 617 5.77 -24.32 46.00
N HIS A 618 5.32 -24.80 44.83
CA HIS A 618 6.10 -25.73 43.99
C HIS A 618 6.75 -25.03 42.78
N GLU A 619 8.06 -24.78 42.85
CA GLU A 619 8.85 -24.18 41.75
C GLU A 619 8.95 -25.04 40.47
N ASP A 620 8.59 -26.33 40.56
CA ASP A 620 8.59 -27.28 39.43
C ASP A 620 7.25 -27.33 38.69
N LEU A 621 6.23 -26.61 39.15
CA LEU A 621 4.99 -26.36 38.40
C LEU A 621 5.03 -24.97 37.75
N LEU A 622 4.81 -24.95 36.44
CA LEU A 622 4.68 -23.74 35.63
C LEU A 622 3.20 -23.41 35.47
N CYS A 623 2.76 -22.27 35.98
CA CYS A 623 1.35 -21.87 35.97
C CYS A 623 1.17 -20.54 35.23
N TYR A 624 0.42 -20.58 34.13
CA TYR A 624 0.30 -19.49 33.16
C TYR A 624 -1.16 -19.07 32.94
N LEU A 625 -1.37 -17.76 32.75
CA LEU A 625 -2.55 -17.20 32.09
C LEU A 625 -2.14 -16.64 30.74
N ILE A 626 -2.77 -17.13 29.68
CA ILE A 626 -2.52 -16.78 28.28
C ILE A 626 -3.82 -16.25 27.68
N ASP A 627 -3.77 -15.23 26.82
CA ASP A 627 -4.97 -14.72 26.13
C ASP A 627 -5.35 -15.55 24.87
N ASP A 628 -6.45 -15.16 24.24
CA ASP A 628 -6.95 -15.74 22.99
C ASP A 628 -6.02 -15.52 21.78
N GLY A 629 -5.15 -14.51 21.82
CA GLY A 629 -4.10 -14.27 20.82
C GLY A 629 -2.84 -15.11 21.05
N GLY A 630 -2.68 -15.74 22.21
CA GLY A 630 -1.46 -16.47 22.57
C GLY A 630 -0.39 -15.60 23.25
N PHE A 631 -0.77 -14.47 23.85
CA PHE A 631 0.16 -13.61 24.62
C PHE A 631 0.17 -13.96 26.11
N LEU A 632 1.34 -13.87 26.75
CA LEU A 632 1.48 -14.10 28.18
C LEU A 632 0.86 -12.95 29.00
N ILE A 633 -0.09 -13.26 29.87
CA ILE A 633 -0.77 -12.30 30.75
C ILE A 633 -0.22 -12.37 32.19
N MET A 634 -0.05 -13.56 32.76
CA MET A 634 0.57 -13.78 34.08
C MET A 634 1.32 -15.12 34.12
N SER A 635 2.37 -15.21 34.93
CA SER A 635 3.13 -16.42 35.26
C SER A 635 3.33 -16.52 36.78
N ASN A 636 3.49 -17.73 37.33
CA ASN A 636 3.97 -17.89 38.70
C ASN A 636 5.49 -17.69 38.84
N GLN A 637 6.24 -17.79 37.73
CA GLN A 637 7.70 -17.69 37.71
C GLN A 637 8.18 -16.24 37.67
N ILE A 638 9.10 -15.86 38.56
CA ILE A 638 9.67 -14.51 38.64
C ILE A 638 10.41 -14.13 37.34
N ASN A 639 11.12 -15.10 36.74
CA ASN A 639 11.88 -14.92 35.50
C ASN A 639 11.00 -14.61 34.26
N ASP A 640 9.69 -14.84 34.33
CA ASP A 640 8.75 -14.57 33.25
C ASP A 640 8.09 -13.18 33.36
N ILE A 641 8.25 -12.45 34.47
CA ILE A 641 7.67 -11.11 34.68
C ILE A 641 8.07 -10.15 33.56
N ASN A 642 9.35 -10.19 33.16
CA ASN A 642 9.87 -9.36 32.07
C ASN A 642 9.37 -9.77 30.68
N LYS A 643 8.77 -10.96 30.54
CA LYS A 643 8.22 -11.51 29.29
C LYS A 643 6.70 -11.31 29.14
N ILE A 644 6.04 -10.70 30.13
CA ILE A 644 4.59 -10.44 30.05
C ILE A 644 4.31 -9.47 28.89
N GLY A 645 3.29 -9.80 28.09
CA GLY A 645 3.00 -9.12 26.82
C GLY A 645 3.73 -9.69 25.59
N MET A 646 4.71 -10.58 25.76
CA MET A 646 5.33 -11.30 24.63
C MET A 646 4.43 -12.44 24.14
N PHE A 647 4.65 -12.89 22.90
CA PHE A 647 4.00 -14.07 22.36
C PHE A 647 4.50 -15.33 23.08
N PHE A 648 3.60 -16.27 23.39
CA PHE A 648 3.93 -17.36 24.32
C PHE A 648 4.98 -18.34 23.78
N SER A 649 5.19 -18.41 22.47
CA SER A 649 6.28 -19.19 21.87
C SER A 649 7.68 -18.56 22.02
N ASP A 650 7.79 -17.32 22.52
CA ASP A 650 9.04 -16.74 23.02
C ASP A 650 9.32 -17.11 24.49
N VAL A 651 8.29 -17.54 25.21
CA VAL A 651 8.35 -17.91 26.63
C VAL A 651 8.64 -19.40 26.79
N ASP A 652 7.82 -20.25 26.16
CA ASP A 652 7.96 -21.71 26.06
C ASP A 652 7.47 -22.18 24.68
N PRO A 653 8.36 -22.30 23.68
CA PRO A 653 7.98 -22.71 22.32
C PRO A 653 7.40 -24.12 22.28
N ALA A 654 7.90 -25.03 23.12
CA ALA A 654 7.42 -26.40 23.18
C ALA A 654 5.96 -26.45 23.69
N LEU A 655 5.60 -25.64 24.69
CA LEU A 655 4.25 -25.60 25.24
C LEU A 655 3.26 -24.92 24.28
N MET A 656 3.67 -23.81 23.64
CA MET A 656 2.82 -23.16 22.63
C MET A 656 2.57 -24.08 21.42
N TYR A 657 3.58 -24.81 20.95
CA TYR A 657 3.42 -25.81 19.90
C TYR A 657 2.50 -26.97 20.34
N ALA A 658 2.63 -27.46 21.58
CA ALA A 658 1.74 -28.50 22.11
C ALA A 658 0.27 -28.06 22.15
N LEU A 659 0.00 -26.82 22.55
CA LEU A 659 -1.34 -26.23 22.55
C LEU A 659 -1.87 -26.04 21.12
N TYR A 660 -1.04 -25.60 20.18
CA TYR A 660 -1.39 -25.48 18.75
C TYR A 660 -1.71 -26.84 18.11
N ASN A 661 -0.85 -27.85 18.30
CA ASN A 661 -1.04 -29.20 17.75
C ASN A 661 -2.33 -29.85 18.30
N ASN A 662 -2.63 -29.65 19.59
CA ASN A 662 -3.89 -30.09 20.20
C ASN A 662 -5.10 -29.17 19.90
N SER A 663 -4.99 -28.25 18.93
CA SER A 663 -6.07 -27.37 18.46
C SER A 663 -6.69 -26.44 19.51
N PHE A 664 -5.97 -26.11 20.58
CA PHE A 664 -6.37 -25.03 21.50
C PHE A 664 -6.27 -23.67 20.82
N TYR A 665 -5.20 -23.46 20.06
CA TYR A 665 -5.03 -22.31 19.16
C TYR A 665 -5.10 -22.76 17.71
N LEU A 666 -5.65 -21.92 16.84
CA LEU A 666 -5.65 -22.06 15.40
C LEU A 666 -4.85 -20.89 14.79
N ARG A 667 -4.01 -21.20 13.81
CA ARG A 667 -3.17 -20.22 13.10
C ARG A 667 -3.92 -19.72 11.85
N LYS A 668 -4.01 -18.40 11.67
CA LYS A 668 -4.42 -17.77 10.40
C LYS A 668 -3.32 -16.83 9.95
N GLN A 669 -2.81 -17.06 8.75
CA GLN A 669 -1.90 -16.14 8.08
C GLN A 669 -2.68 -15.17 7.18
N SER A 670 -2.15 -13.96 7.07
CA SER A 670 -2.61 -12.87 6.22
C SER A 670 -1.38 -12.23 5.59
N PHE A 671 -1.50 -11.70 4.38
CA PHE A 671 -0.42 -10.92 3.77
C PHE A 671 -0.67 -9.43 4.02
N ASP A 672 0.40 -8.66 4.18
CA ASP A 672 0.39 -7.22 3.89
C ASP A 672 1.06 -6.98 2.55
N PHE A 673 0.46 -6.12 1.73
CA PHE A 673 1.03 -5.67 0.45
C PHE A 673 1.45 -4.19 0.49
N GLN A 674 1.34 -3.55 1.66
CA GLN A 674 1.64 -2.14 1.91
C GLN A 674 2.69 -1.95 3.01
N SER A 675 3.35 -3.03 3.41
CA SER A 675 4.46 -3.02 4.36
C SER A 675 5.71 -2.37 3.78
N VAL A 676 6.57 -1.91 4.68
CA VAL A 676 7.87 -1.31 4.40
C VAL A 676 8.94 -2.18 5.02
N CYS A 677 9.96 -2.53 4.23
CA CYS A 677 11.09 -3.33 4.67
C CYS A 677 12.41 -2.65 4.28
N GLU A 678 13.45 -2.92 5.06
CA GLU A 678 14.82 -2.53 4.75
C GLU A 678 15.27 -3.17 3.42
N PRO A 679 15.97 -2.44 2.54
CA PRO A 679 16.39 -2.99 1.25
C PRO A 679 17.45 -4.08 1.45
N VAL A 680 17.09 -5.34 1.17
CA VAL A 680 18.00 -6.49 1.27
C VAL A 680 19.31 -6.19 0.54
N PRO A 681 20.47 -6.18 1.22
CA PRO A 681 21.74 -5.80 0.61
C PRO A 681 22.13 -6.83 -0.45
N SER A 682 22.08 -6.43 -1.72
CA SER A 682 22.36 -7.34 -2.83
C SER A 682 23.76 -7.94 -2.68
N SER A 683 23.89 -9.26 -2.72
CA SER A 683 25.15 -9.99 -2.47
C SER A 683 26.26 -9.76 -3.51
N ASN A 684 26.05 -8.83 -4.44
CA ASN A 684 27.05 -8.35 -5.37
C ASN A 684 27.92 -7.30 -4.68
N THR A 685 29.12 -7.68 -4.24
CA THR A 685 30.18 -6.76 -3.80
C THR A 685 30.75 -5.98 -4.99
N GLY A 686 29.90 -5.17 -5.63
CA GLY A 686 30.28 -4.26 -6.70
C GLY A 686 31.28 -3.23 -6.18
N ALA A 687 32.54 -3.35 -6.61
CA ALA A 687 33.59 -2.44 -6.21
C ALA A 687 33.21 -0.99 -6.57
N ALA A 688 33.28 -0.08 -5.59
CA ALA A 688 33.00 1.34 -5.81
C ALA A 688 33.86 1.89 -6.97
N PRO A 689 33.30 2.73 -7.87
CA PRO A 689 33.97 3.15 -9.08
C PRO A 689 35.14 4.08 -8.76
N ARG A 690 36.34 3.50 -8.59
CA ARG A 690 37.61 4.24 -8.49
C ARG A 690 37.99 4.79 -9.86
N GLY A 691 37.26 5.81 -10.30
CA GLY A 691 37.61 6.65 -11.44
C GLY A 691 38.87 7.46 -11.11
N VAL A 692 40.05 6.85 -11.32
CA VAL A 692 41.33 7.56 -11.24
C VAL A 692 41.39 8.55 -12.41
N PHE A 693 41.08 9.81 -12.12
CA PHE A 693 41.30 10.90 -13.06
C PHE A 693 42.80 11.05 -13.30
N VAL A 694 43.27 10.64 -14.49
CA VAL A 694 44.65 10.85 -14.93
C VAL A 694 44.70 12.19 -15.67
N PRO A 695 45.33 13.24 -15.12
CA PRO A 695 45.42 14.52 -15.81
C PRO A 695 46.26 14.36 -17.10
N THR A 696 45.83 15.01 -18.17
CA THR A 696 46.61 15.09 -19.39
C THR A 696 47.65 16.22 -19.29
N ILE A 697 48.65 16.20 -20.16
CA ILE A 697 49.70 17.23 -20.18
C ILE A 697 49.13 18.64 -20.50
N ALA A 698 47.93 18.73 -21.09
CA ALA A 698 47.23 19.99 -21.32
C ALA A 698 46.71 20.63 -20.02
N ASP A 699 46.31 19.82 -19.03
CA ASP A 699 45.80 20.29 -17.74
C ASP A 699 46.89 20.95 -16.88
N LEU A 700 48.15 20.56 -17.12
CA LEU A 700 49.32 21.00 -16.33
C LEU A 700 49.86 22.38 -16.73
N LEU A 701 49.35 23.00 -17.80
CA LEU A 701 49.93 24.21 -18.41
C LEU A 701 49.13 25.51 -18.20
N ASN A 702 48.01 25.47 -17.48
CA ASN A 702 47.18 26.67 -17.18
C ASN A 702 47.35 27.20 -15.74
N VAL A 703 48.56 27.12 -15.18
CA VAL A 703 48.92 27.57 -13.81
C VAL A 703 49.05 29.12 -13.71
N ALA A 704 48.30 29.86 -14.53
CA ALA A 704 48.32 31.33 -14.59
C ALA A 704 47.00 32.00 -14.16
N TRP A 705 45.91 31.24 -14.00
CA TRP A 705 44.59 31.77 -13.58
C TRP A 705 44.26 31.55 -12.09
N TRP A 706 44.95 30.63 -11.42
CA TRP A 706 44.59 30.18 -10.08
C TRP A 706 44.85 31.20 -8.95
N THR A 707 45.62 32.26 -9.20
CA THR A 707 45.88 33.33 -8.23
C THR A 707 44.68 34.25 -8.01
N SER A 708 43.73 34.33 -8.96
CA SER A 708 42.55 35.20 -8.84
C SER A 708 41.36 34.51 -8.17
N ALA A 709 41.22 33.19 -8.32
CA ALA A 709 40.05 32.45 -7.81
C ALA A 709 40.06 32.26 -6.29
N ALA A 710 41.24 32.15 -5.68
CA ALA A 710 41.39 31.82 -4.25
C ALA A 710 40.71 32.84 -3.31
N PHE A 711 40.67 34.12 -3.68
CA PHE A 711 40.05 35.17 -2.86
C PHE A 711 38.52 35.09 -2.84
N TYR A 712 37.89 34.61 -3.93
CA TYR A 712 36.44 34.40 -3.98
C TYR A 712 36.02 33.19 -3.14
N ILE A 713 36.82 32.10 -3.17
CA ILE A 713 36.53 30.87 -2.42
C ILE A 713 36.54 31.13 -0.91
N LEU A 714 37.52 31.88 -0.39
CA LEU A 714 37.60 32.22 1.03
C LEU A 714 36.39 33.05 1.53
N CYS A 715 35.74 33.81 0.64
CA CYS A 715 34.58 34.61 0.99
C CYS A 715 33.28 33.77 1.06
N VAL A 716 33.19 32.67 0.30
CA VAL A 716 32.06 31.72 0.39
C VAL A 716 32.11 30.90 1.68
N TYR A 717 33.31 30.49 2.12
CA TYR A 717 33.50 29.69 3.35
C TYR A 717 33.11 30.38 4.66
N LEU A 718 32.74 31.68 4.64
CA LEU A 718 32.31 32.46 5.81
C LEU A 718 30.81 32.78 5.82
N CYS A 719 30.03 32.28 4.87
CA CYS A 719 28.62 32.65 4.66
C CYS A 719 27.70 31.46 4.38
N VAL A 720 28.00 30.29 4.95
CA VAL A 720 27.15 29.09 4.88
C VAL A 720 26.97 28.57 6.31
N ASP A 721 25.73 28.64 6.82
CA ASP A 721 25.32 28.00 8.07
C ASP A 721 25.47 26.47 7.98
N GLU A 722 25.43 25.77 9.11
CA GLU A 722 25.75 24.34 9.21
C GLU A 722 24.89 23.48 8.25
N VAL A 723 25.49 23.04 7.14
CA VAL A 723 24.92 22.01 6.28
C VAL A 723 25.14 20.67 6.96
N GLU A 724 24.16 20.29 7.78
CA GLU A 724 24.07 18.95 8.36
C GLU A 724 24.12 17.91 7.24
N ALA A 725 25.10 17.01 7.33
CA ALA A 725 25.37 16.05 6.27
C ALA A 725 24.39 14.87 6.40
N ASP A 726 23.20 15.03 5.77
CA ASP A 726 22.19 13.98 5.67
C ASP A 726 22.85 12.62 5.42
N SER A 727 22.62 11.69 6.35
CA SER A 727 23.05 10.31 6.20
C SER A 727 22.49 9.72 4.90
N MET A 728 23.23 8.80 4.29
CA MET A 728 22.77 8.10 3.08
C MET A 728 21.48 7.33 3.39
N ASP A 729 20.34 7.96 3.07
CA ASP A 729 18.99 7.47 3.38
C ASP A 729 18.86 6.00 3.02
N SER A 730 18.61 5.17 4.03
CA SER A 730 18.24 3.78 3.85
C SER A 730 16.87 3.77 3.18
N ARG A 731 16.86 3.73 1.84
CA ARG A 731 15.64 3.76 1.03
C ARG A 731 14.74 2.58 1.40
N GLU A 732 13.83 2.84 2.32
CA GLU A 732 12.70 2.00 2.67
C GLU A 732 11.98 1.53 1.40
N THR A 733 11.78 0.22 1.25
CA THR A 733 11.14 -0.35 0.06
C THR A 733 9.82 -1.03 0.41
N SER A 734 8.82 -0.90 -0.46
CA SER A 734 7.57 -1.63 -0.30
C SER A 734 7.79 -3.13 -0.52
N CYS A 735 7.41 -3.91 0.49
CA CYS A 735 7.58 -5.35 0.57
C CYS A 735 6.23 -6.04 0.82
N VAL A 736 6.24 -7.38 0.80
CA VAL A 736 5.10 -8.19 1.20
C VAL A 736 5.49 -8.98 2.45
N THR A 737 4.84 -8.66 3.57
CA THR A 737 5.06 -9.37 4.84
C THR A 737 3.90 -10.32 5.13
N VAL A 738 4.21 -11.47 5.73
CA VAL A 738 3.25 -12.43 6.24
C VAL A 738 2.98 -12.10 7.70
N GLN A 739 1.77 -11.63 7.98
CA GLN A 739 1.25 -11.48 9.32
C GLN A 739 0.60 -12.78 9.79
N THR A 740 1.12 -13.35 10.87
CA THR A 740 0.51 -14.51 11.53
C THR A 740 -0.38 -14.04 12.68
N GLN A 741 -1.54 -14.67 12.87
CA GLN A 741 -2.44 -14.43 14.00
C GLN A 741 -2.92 -15.77 14.56
N PHE A 742 -2.97 -15.88 15.89
CA PHE A 742 -3.56 -17.03 16.59
C PHE A 742 -4.91 -16.63 17.21
N TYR A 743 -5.81 -17.59 17.31
CA TYR A 743 -7.11 -17.45 17.97
C TYR A 743 -7.55 -18.79 18.57
N PHE A 744 -8.40 -18.79 19.60
CA PHE A 744 -8.89 -20.04 20.18
C PHE A 744 -9.68 -20.91 19.19
N GLY A 745 -9.39 -22.21 19.20
CA GLY A 745 -10.17 -23.23 18.49
C GLY A 745 -11.55 -23.50 19.13
N ASN A 746 -12.25 -24.49 18.58
CA ASN A 746 -13.59 -24.89 19.05
C ASN A 746 -13.60 -25.67 20.39
N ILE A 747 -12.45 -25.81 21.05
CA ILE A 747 -12.31 -26.59 22.29
C ILE A 747 -12.79 -25.76 23.48
N SER A 748 -13.77 -26.28 24.22
CA SER A 748 -14.40 -25.62 25.38
C SER A 748 -14.26 -26.38 26.71
N SER A 749 -13.72 -27.58 26.70
CA SER A 749 -13.48 -28.40 27.90
C SER A 749 -12.02 -28.33 28.35
N SER A 750 -11.76 -28.63 29.62
CA SER A 750 -10.42 -28.86 30.13
C SER A 750 -9.83 -30.16 29.54
N TYR A 751 -8.56 -30.13 29.13
CA TYR A 751 -7.80 -31.32 28.74
C TYR A 751 -6.55 -31.47 29.60
N SER A 752 -6.16 -32.71 29.84
CA SER A 752 -4.78 -33.06 30.18
C SER A 752 -4.10 -33.62 28.93
N ILE A 753 -2.90 -33.13 28.64
CA ILE A 753 -2.05 -33.52 27.51
C ILE A 753 -0.73 -34.03 28.09
N VAL A 754 -0.17 -35.09 27.52
CA VAL A 754 1.24 -35.44 27.71
C VAL A 754 2.00 -34.87 26.53
N GLN A 755 3.05 -34.10 26.79
CA GLN A 755 4.01 -33.69 25.77
C GLN A 755 5.26 -34.55 25.91
N ASP A 756 5.53 -35.34 24.87
CA ASP A 756 6.77 -36.12 24.74
C ASP A 756 7.79 -35.34 23.88
N CYS A 757 9.05 -35.38 24.29
CA CYS A 757 10.21 -34.71 23.71
C CYS A 757 11.38 -35.72 23.60
N ASP A 758 11.10 -36.90 23.04
CA ASP A 758 11.95 -38.10 22.90
C ASP A 758 12.57 -38.66 24.20
N ASN A 759 13.44 -37.89 24.85
CA ASN A 759 14.17 -38.28 26.07
C ASN A 759 13.47 -37.84 27.37
N CYS A 760 12.38 -37.09 27.26
CA CYS A 760 11.69 -36.42 28.36
C CYS A 760 10.21 -36.24 28.02
N SER A 761 9.35 -36.21 29.04
CA SER A 761 7.93 -35.95 28.92
C SER A 761 7.46 -35.00 30.02
N ARG A 762 6.37 -34.26 29.78
CA ARG A 762 5.68 -33.47 30.82
C ARG A 762 4.15 -33.59 30.71
N LEU A 763 3.47 -33.56 31.85
CA LEU A 763 2.03 -33.34 31.91
C LEU A 763 1.70 -31.85 31.77
N ILE A 764 0.64 -31.58 31.03
CA ILE A 764 0.07 -30.25 30.78
C ILE A 764 -1.43 -30.35 31.05
N HIS A 765 -1.99 -29.45 31.85
CA HIS A 765 -3.43 -29.28 32.02
C HIS A 765 -3.86 -27.90 31.54
N ALA A 766 -4.75 -27.85 30.56
CA ALA A 766 -5.22 -26.60 29.94
C ALA A 766 -6.74 -26.46 30.07
N LYS A 767 -7.20 -25.31 30.57
CA LYS A 767 -8.61 -25.02 30.84
C LYS A 767 -8.94 -23.56 30.54
N ARG A 768 -9.88 -23.35 29.61
CA ARG A 768 -10.40 -22.01 29.30
C ARG A 768 -11.26 -21.48 30.47
N LEU A 769 -11.11 -20.20 30.79
CA LEU A 769 -11.90 -19.54 31.83
C LEU A 769 -13.24 -19.04 31.27
N ASN A 770 -14.30 -19.18 32.07
CA ASN A 770 -15.65 -18.79 31.65
C ASN A 770 -15.81 -17.26 31.68
N ASN A 771 -16.52 -16.71 30.68
CA ASN A 771 -16.77 -15.28 30.51
C ASN A 771 -15.50 -14.40 30.39
N THR A 772 -14.37 -14.96 29.95
CA THR A 772 -13.16 -14.20 29.61
C THR A 772 -12.51 -14.72 28.31
N ASN A 773 -11.48 -14.02 27.85
CA ASN A 773 -10.59 -14.47 26.79
C ASN A 773 -9.33 -15.21 27.30
N LEU A 774 -9.33 -15.72 28.54
CA LEU A 774 -8.15 -16.35 29.13
C LEU A 774 -8.18 -17.90 29.06
N LEU A 775 -7.00 -18.46 28.79
CA LEU A 775 -6.65 -19.86 28.98
C LEU A 775 -5.76 -19.96 30.23
N PHE A 776 -6.15 -20.79 31.19
CA PHE A 776 -5.29 -21.21 32.29
C PHE A 776 -4.56 -22.49 31.89
N VAL A 777 -3.24 -22.49 32.03
CA VAL A 777 -2.37 -23.64 31.71
C VAL A 777 -1.48 -23.92 32.91
N VAL A 778 -1.48 -25.16 33.37
CA VAL A 778 -0.50 -25.71 34.31
C VAL A 778 0.34 -26.73 33.56
N ALA A 779 1.66 -26.68 33.70
CA ALA A 779 2.56 -27.66 33.09
C ALA A 779 3.67 -28.04 34.07
N GLU A 780 4.09 -29.30 34.05
CA GLU A 780 5.33 -29.70 34.71
C GLU A 780 6.53 -29.06 33.97
N LYS A 781 7.52 -28.61 34.74
CA LYS A 781 8.77 -28.06 34.24
C LYS A 781 9.54 -29.15 33.48
N LEU A 782 9.84 -28.87 32.21
CA LEU A 782 10.42 -29.86 31.31
C LEU A 782 11.84 -30.25 31.80
N PRO A 783 12.15 -31.55 32.04
CA PRO A 783 13.39 -31.96 32.71
C PRO A 783 14.62 -32.04 31.78
N CYS A 784 14.49 -31.57 30.53
CA CYS A 784 15.52 -31.64 29.50
C CYS A 784 15.80 -30.24 28.93
N ASN A 785 17.08 -29.92 28.71
CA ASN A 785 17.52 -28.57 28.37
C ASN A 785 17.15 -28.11 26.94
N THR A 786 16.83 -29.05 26.04
CA THR A 786 16.50 -28.80 24.64
C THR A 786 15.45 -29.80 24.17
N CYS A 787 14.40 -29.31 23.52
CA CYS A 787 13.47 -30.12 22.74
C CYS A 787 13.29 -29.41 21.39
N ASP A 788 13.72 -30.07 20.30
CA ASP A 788 13.88 -29.46 18.98
C ASP A 788 12.53 -29.34 18.24
N ILE A 789 11.71 -28.42 18.72
CA ILE A 789 10.37 -28.10 18.19
C ILE A 789 10.44 -26.79 17.39
N GLU A 790 9.68 -26.73 16.28
CA GLU A 790 9.50 -25.52 15.47
C GLU A 790 8.97 -24.37 16.33
N LYS A 791 9.80 -23.34 16.56
CA LYS A 791 9.37 -22.11 17.23
C LYS A 791 8.32 -21.42 16.36
N LEU A 792 7.11 -21.30 16.88
CA LEU A 792 6.07 -20.50 16.25
C LEU A 792 6.41 -19.01 16.43
N SER A 793 6.26 -18.22 15.37
CA SER A 793 6.42 -16.77 15.39
C SER A 793 5.11 -16.10 14.99
N GLN A 794 4.82 -14.96 15.59
CA GLN A 794 3.69 -14.10 15.23
C GLN A 794 4.15 -12.83 14.48
N ASP A 795 5.46 -12.66 14.33
CA ASP A 795 6.12 -11.50 13.74
C ASP A 795 5.87 -11.41 12.22
N GLU A 796 6.17 -10.24 11.66
CA GLU A 796 6.11 -10.00 10.22
C GLU A 796 7.33 -10.60 9.53
N GLN A 797 7.11 -11.54 8.61
CA GLN A 797 8.17 -12.23 7.86
C GLN A 797 8.03 -11.96 6.36
N GLU A 798 9.13 -11.69 5.66
CA GLU A 798 9.10 -11.56 4.20
C GLU A 798 8.81 -12.91 3.53
N ASP A 799 7.95 -12.92 2.50
CA ASP A 799 7.72 -14.09 1.65
C ASP A 799 8.56 -13.99 0.36
N PRO A 800 9.65 -14.79 0.19
CA PRO A 800 10.48 -14.77 -1.00
C PRO A 800 9.87 -15.51 -2.20
N CYS A 801 8.77 -16.25 -2.02
CA CYS A 801 8.26 -17.21 -3.00
C CYS A 801 6.72 -17.26 -3.01
N MET A 802 6.08 -16.12 -3.31
CA MET A 802 4.65 -16.08 -3.58
C MET A 802 4.26 -16.97 -4.78
N ASP A 803 3.82 -18.19 -4.50
CA ASP A 803 3.02 -19.00 -5.42
C ASP A 803 1.87 -18.15 -5.97
N LEU A 804 1.68 -18.18 -7.29
CA LEU A 804 0.70 -17.34 -7.96
C LEU A 804 -0.70 -17.96 -7.77
N PRO A 805 -1.60 -17.34 -6.98
CA PRO A 805 -2.96 -17.84 -6.83
C PRO A 805 -3.69 -17.77 -8.19
N PRO A 806 -4.74 -18.60 -8.39
CA PRO A 806 -5.54 -18.52 -9.60
C PRO A 806 -6.12 -17.11 -9.79
N PRO A 807 -6.22 -16.60 -11.04
CA PRO A 807 -6.67 -15.25 -11.30
C PRO A 807 -8.10 -15.04 -10.80
N ARG A 808 -8.28 -14.05 -9.91
CA ARG A 808 -9.58 -13.68 -9.34
C ARG A 808 -10.55 -13.20 -10.42
N TYR A 809 -11.84 -13.40 -10.19
CA TYR A 809 -12.88 -12.90 -11.09
C TYR A 809 -12.83 -11.36 -11.18
N ARG A 810 -12.82 -10.82 -12.40
CA ARG A 810 -12.88 -9.38 -12.69
C ARG A 810 -13.77 -9.11 -13.90
N LYS A 811 -14.24 -7.86 -14.03
CA LYS A 811 -15.12 -7.42 -15.12
C LYS A 811 -14.50 -6.20 -15.82
N GLY A 812 -13.76 -6.46 -16.90
CA GLY A 812 -13.13 -5.41 -17.68
C GLY A 812 -14.13 -4.47 -18.39
N PRO A 813 -13.63 -3.37 -19.01
CA PRO A 813 -14.47 -2.35 -19.64
C PRO A 813 -15.48 -2.88 -20.65
N SER A 814 -16.72 -2.40 -20.57
CA SER A 814 -17.82 -2.87 -21.44
C SER A 814 -17.76 -2.37 -22.89
N THR A 815 -16.97 -1.32 -23.16
CA THR A 815 -16.82 -0.73 -24.49
C THR A 815 -15.36 -0.71 -24.92
N CYS A 816 -15.07 -1.27 -26.09
CA CYS A 816 -13.78 -1.20 -26.77
C CYS A 816 -13.90 -0.37 -28.07
N PHE A 817 -12.82 0.28 -28.49
CA PHE A 817 -12.75 1.11 -29.71
C PHE A 817 -11.60 0.68 -30.63
N ASP A 818 -11.49 -0.62 -30.94
CA ASP A 818 -10.33 -1.25 -31.58
C ASP A 818 -10.22 -1.02 -33.10
N TYR A 819 -11.32 -1.27 -33.81
CA TYR A 819 -11.35 -1.42 -35.25
C TYR A 819 -12.44 -0.56 -35.88
N ASN A 820 -12.03 0.37 -36.72
CA ASN A 820 -12.93 1.13 -37.57
C ASN A 820 -12.37 1.11 -39.01
N ILE A 821 -13.22 0.74 -39.97
CA ILE A 821 -12.87 0.60 -41.39
C ILE A 821 -12.40 1.93 -42.00
N ALA A 822 -12.81 3.07 -41.41
CA ALA A 822 -12.41 4.42 -41.82
C ALA A 822 -11.09 4.93 -41.19
N VAL A 823 -10.38 4.12 -40.39
CA VAL A 823 -9.04 4.47 -39.90
C VAL A 823 -8.10 4.58 -41.10
N ARG A 824 -7.60 5.78 -41.35
CA ARG A 824 -6.60 6.00 -42.40
C ARG A 824 -5.22 5.60 -41.86
N VAL A 825 -4.33 5.20 -42.76
CA VAL A 825 -2.90 5.06 -42.47
C VAL A 825 -2.12 6.12 -43.26
N PRO A 826 -2.15 7.40 -42.83
CA PRO A 826 -1.10 8.36 -43.15
C PRO A 826 0.02 8.28 -42.11
N SER A 827 1.18 8.81 -42.47
CA SER A 827 2.33 8.98 -41.58
C SER A 827 2.01 9.91 -40.40
N TYR A 828 2.62 9.65 -39.23
CA TYR A 828 2.65 10.47 -37.98
C TYR A 828 1.41 10.46 -37.01
N THR A 829 1.66 10.44 -35.68
CA THR A 829 0.82 10.80 -34.46
C THR A 829 -0.55 10.06 -34.19
N LEU A 830 -1.33 10.10 -33.08
CA LEU A 830 -1.38 10.46 -31.60
C LEU A 830 -2.79 9.94 -31.11
N LYS A 831 -3.17 9.42 -29.92
CA LYS A 831 -2.58 8.80 -28.68
C LYS A 831 -3.68 7.94 -27.97
N LEU A 832 -3.30 7.10 -26.99
CA LEU A 832 -4.06 6.15 -26.10
C LEU A 832 -4.72 4.91 -26.75
N PHE A 833 -4.81 3.65 -26.24
CA PHE A 833 -4.22 2.80 -25.16
C PHE A 833 -4.77 1.34 -25.31
N PHE A 834 -4.01 0.21 -25.26
CA PHE A 834 -4.51 -1.19 -24.92
C PHE A 834 -3.62 -2.45 -25.25
N LEU A 835 -3.72 -3.48 -24.38
CA LEU A 835 -3.46 -4.94 -24.48
C LEU A 835 -2.34 -5.48 -25.41
N PHE A 836 -1.34 -6.12 -24.80
CA PHE A 836 0.04 -6.13 -25.30
C PHE A 836 0.68 -7.51 -25.46
N TYR A 837 1.72 -7.56 -26.29
CA TYR A 837 2.64 -8.69 -26.40
C TYR A 837 4.02 -8.20 -26.84
N VAL A 838 5.09 -8.58 -26.14
CA VAL A 838 6.46 -8.07 -26.39
C VAL A 838 7.39 -9.19 -26.88
N VAL A 839 8.20 -8.90 -27.89
CA VAL A 839 8.98 -9.86 -28.70
C VAL A 839 10.43 -9.33 -28.86
N PHE A 840 11.42 -10.00 -28.26
CA PHE A 840 12.83 -9.55 -28.20
C PHE A 840 13.79 -10.28 -29.16
N TYR A 841 14.69 -9.53 -29.81
CA TYR A 841 15.94 -10.06 -30.37
C TYR A 841 17.14 -9.10 -30.22
N TYR A 842 18.37 -9.62 -30.27
CA TYR A 842 19.61 -8.85 -30.48
C TYR A 842 20.69 -9.69 -31.22
N THR A 843 21.36 -9.11 -32.22
CA THR A 843 22.38 -9.81 -33.02
C THR A 843 23.75 -9.88 -32.34
N ALA A 844 24.04 -11.01 -31.68
CA ALA A 844 25.34 -11.27 -31.06
C ALA A 844 26.36 -11.91 -32.02
N LEU A 845 26.88 -11.15 -32.99
CA LEU A 845 28.05 -11.55 -33.79
C LEU A 845 29.35 -11.12 -33.11
N GLU A 846 30.00 -12.06 -32.40
CA GLU A 846 31.38 -11.89 -31.94
C GLU A 846 32.31 -11.73 -33.15
N LYS A 847 33.00 -10.59 -33.24
CA LYS A 847 34.17 -10.47 -34.11
C LYS A 847 35.34 -11.24 -33.51
N LYS A 848 35.89 -12.18 -34.28
CA LYS A 848 37.28 -12.62 -34.15
C LYS A 848 38.24 -11.51 -34.57
#